data_AF-A0A368H5F7-F1
#
_entry.id   AF-A0A368H5F7-F1
#
_cell.length_a   1.000
_cell.length_b   1.000
_cell.length_c   1.000
_cell.angle_alpha   90.00
_cell.angle_beta   90.00
_cell.angle_gamma   90.00
#
_symmetry.space_group_name_H-M   'P 1'
#
loop_
_entity.id
_entity.type
_entity.pdbx_description
1 polymer ?
#
loop_
_entity_poly.entity_id
_entity_poly.type
_entity_poly.pdbx_seq_one_letter_code
_entity_poly.pdbx_strand_id
1 'polypeptide(L)'
;MSLARAPTGDLGGGGGSTFGLDARNLEIKTKSIEHTLVPLVSQITTLVNFKESYLMNGKPKSERAIRAALKVGSAVEAAIERFVAVGETIADENPDIQPEMYDACHEARLAGTSIANLSCCSTDIPDAPLLDKSVLVRASRQLLSSVTRVLLLADRVLVKHILRAEDKVAYSLSRLEVCRSFTEFVKIFAEFGGEMVDLAHRSGDRQHDLKSEKRRAQMSVARASLERHTMLLLTSSKTLLRHPESECALQCRDGVFDQIRTALQLIAICVSDGVLPVDPTRFVQSTSEEPLDIGIQLTANAAIKQLTEMLEMVRMTSRVGAGVRERLIGALDALCEMTQFRPLICAHLQDFTDSAYTPHHHREQILDFLEECRFEMTNLIQPDDESTDQLRSDGIEVTVERLNRRLKDLGKQLQIVAMEHVSEVLRANEDQVLLSSIKACAVAGDIDGVERYMEKFREHAEHMQEVCRLLHHISLTDALHVNTGHCERNMRALAPLTLLAGRTLCQHPSSRIARENLEVFCDTWSQSVNDLSRLAKESDSAACGRVAAEKQAYMSLPRPGVSSTDSSSSLPRFRSSHELPLRKLNRSFESQTVTRIICDSDDSTSSASCDNRENRRSKAAIMTQGGDELSSTASANSEDRKAFEYRISLILDDLRTVSLHG
;
A
#
# COMPACT_ATOMS: atom_id res chain seq x y z
N MET A 1 17.20 39.77 -36.01
CA MET A 1 17.71 40.86 -35.15
C MET A 1 16.79 40.90 -33.94
N SER A 2 17.17 40.66 -32.69
CA SER A 2 18.47 40.64 -32.02
C SER A 2 18.49 39.52 -30.95
N LEU A 3 19.69 39.12 -30.55
CA LEU A 3 20.07 37.97 -29.70
C LEU A 3 19.88 38.22 -28.20
N ALA A 4 19.78 37.11 -27.43
CA ALA A 4 20.38 36.80 -26.12
C ALA A 4 19.40 35.96 -25.25
N ARG A 5 19.74 34.88 -24.55
CA ARG A 5 20.98 34.14 -24.30
C ARG A 5 20.56 32.84 -23.56
N ALA A 6 20.94 31.68 -24.08
CA ALA A 6 20.84 30.40 -23.36
C ALA A 6 22.04 30.27 -22.39
N PRO A 7 21.89 29.70 -21.18
CA PRO A 7 23.04 29.32 -20.39
C PRO A 7 23.54 27.94 -20.83
N THR A 8 24.82 27.92 -21.18
CA THR A 8 25.66 26.79 -21.56
C THR A 8 25.92 25.85 -20.40
N GLY A 9 26.01 24.56 -20.71
CA GLY A 9 26.47 23.52 -19.80
C GLY A 9 27.95 23.67 -19.44
N ASP A 10 28.27 23.13 -18.27
CA ASP A 10 29.62 22.91 -17.81
C ASP A 10 29.85 21.39 -17.72
N LEU A 11 30.81 20.91 -18.51
CA LEU A 11 31.31 19.54 -18.54
C LEU A 11 32.70 19.56 -17.89
N GLY A 12 32.88 18.82 -16.79
CA GLY A 12 34.22 18.44 -16.34
C GLY A 12 34.34 18.16 -14.85
N GLY A 13 34.31 16.88 -14.47
CA GLY A 13 34.71 16.45 -13.14
C GLY A 13 34.33 15.01 -12.82
N GLY A 14 35.00 14.04 -13.43
CA GLY A 14 34.89 12.64 -13.03
C GLY A 14 35.36 12.43 -11.60
N GLY A 15 34.48 11.86 -10.77
CA GLY A 15 34.76 11.41 -9.41
C GLY A 15 33.70 10.37 -9.05
N GLY A 16 34.15 9.16 -8.73
CA GLY A 16 33.28 7.98 -8.54
C GLY A 16 32.14 8.24 -7.57
N SER A 17 30.93 7.84 -7.97
CA SER A 17 29.74 7.80 -7.12
C SER A 17 29.93 6.74 -6.03
N THR A 18 30.52 7.13 -4.91
CA THR A 18 30.36 6.40 -3.65
C THR A 18 28.90 6.57 -3.22
N PHE A 19 28.12 5.51 -3.40
CA PHE A 19 26.74 5.34 -2.93
C PHE A 19 26.71 5.35 -1.39
N GLY A 20 26.91 6.51 -0.78
CA GLY A 20 26.74 6.69 0.66
C GLY A 20 25.27 6.96 0.97
N LEU A 21 24.58 6.01 1.60
CA LEU A 21 23.34 6.27 2.33
C LEU A 21 23.59 7.41 3.32
N ASP A 22 22.93 8.55 3.13
CA ASP A 22 23.10 9.72 3.99
C ASP A 22 22.46 9.43 5.37
N ALA A 23 23.29 9.02 6.33
CA ALA A 23 22.86 8.48 7.63
C ALA A 23 22.02 9.45 8.48
N ARG A 24 21.93 10.74 8.10
CA ARG A 24 21.13 11.77 8.78
C ARG A 24 19.66 11.80 8.36
N ASN A 25 19.29 11.14 7.26
CA ASN A 25 17.92 11.14 6.70
C ASN A 25 17.33 9.72 6.59
N LEU A 26 17.72 8.79 7.46
CA LEU A 26 17.21 7.41 7.46
C LEU A 26 15.79 7.34 8.00
N GLU A 27 14.79 7.50 7.13
CA GLU A 27 13.39 7.29 7.48
C GLU A 27 13.10 5.79 7.67
N ILE A 28 12.74 5.38 8.89
CA ILE A 28 12.36 3.99 9.19
C ILE A 28 10.92 3.77 8.72
N LYS A 29 10.76 2.96 7.67
CA LYS A 29 9.47 2.69 7.01
C LYS A 29 8.75 1.43 7.49
N THR A 30 9.42 0.58 8.28
CA THR A 30 8.90 -0.72 8.73
C THR A 30 8.77 -0.79 10.25
N LYS A 31 7.73 -1.48 10.71
CA LYS A 31 7.44 -1.68 12.13
C LYS A 31 8.48 -2.58 12.77
N SER A 32 8.96 -3.61 12.07
CA SER A 32 9.96 -4.54 12.60
C SER A 32 11.24 -3.81 12.97
N ILE A 33 11.76 -2.95 12.08
CA ILE A 33 12.96 -2.14 12.37
C ILE A 33 12.71 -1.20 13.54
N GLU A 34 11.57 -0.49 13.56
CA GLU A 34 11.20 0.40 14.67
C GLU A 34 11.13 -0.36 16.01
N HIS A 35 10.44 -1.49 16.07
CA HIS A 35 10.34 -2.34 17.26
C HIS A 35 11.69 -2.92 17.70
N THR A 36 12.66 -3.05 16.79
CA THR A 36 14.03 -3.48 17.10
C THR A 36 14.84 -2.37 17.76
N LEU A 37 14.69 -1.16 17.23
CA LEU A 37 15.45 0.01 17.68
C LEU A 37 14.93 0.56 19.00
N VAL A 38 13.63 0.44 19.31
CA VAL A 38 13.03 0.96 20.54
C VAL A 38 13.75 0.49 21.83
N PRO A 39 13.98 -0.83 22.05
CA PRO A 39 14.74 -1.31 23.21
C PRO A 39 16.18 -0.76 23.27
N LEU A 40 16.85 -0.70 22.12
CA LEU A 40 18.22 -0.20 22.02
C LEU A 40 18.31 1.29 22.36
N VAL A 41 17.38 2.10 21.85
CA VAL A 41 17.25 3.52 22.17
C VAL A 41 16.98 3.71 23.67
N SER A 42 16.10 2.89 24.25
CA SER A 42 15.81 2.93 25.70
C SER A 42 17.06 2.64 26.52
N GLN A 43 17.79 1.57 26.22
CA GLN A 43 19.01 1.17 26.92
C GLN A 43 20.12 2.24 26.80
N ILE A 44 20.32 2.78 25.59
CA ILE A 44 21.25 3.89 25.36
C ILE A 44 20.85 5.11 26.19
N THR A 45 19.57 5.46 26.21
CA THR A 45 19.06 6.61 26.98
C THR A 45 19.26 6.41 28.47
N THR A 46 18.99 5.21 29.00
CA THR A 46 19.25 4.86 30.41
C THR A 46 20.73 4.96 30.74
N LEU A 47 21.61 4.47 29.87
CA LEU A 47 23.06 4.51 30.07
C LEU A 47 23.61 5.95 30.07
N VAL A 48 23.10 6.80 29.17
CA VAL A 48 23.44 8.23 29.11
C VAL A 48 22.91 8.99 30.34
N ASN A 49 21.65 8.76 30.73
CA ASN A 49 21.01 9.42 31.87
C ASN A 49 21.57 8.97 33.22
N PHE A 50 21.95 7.69 33.36
CA PHE A 50 22.61 7.17 34.56
C PHE A 50 23.92 7.91 34.83
N LYS A 51 24.72 8.16 33.78
CA LYS A 51 25.96 8.92 33.87
C LYS A 51 25.71 10.40 34.14
N GLU A 52 24.64 10.99 33.60
CA GLU A 52 24.22 12.37 33.89
C GLU A 52 23.87 12.56 35.38
N SER A 53 23.15 11.61 35.98
CA SER A 53 22.86 11.61 37.42
C SER A 53 24.12 11.44 38.29
N TYR A 54 25.15 10.74 37.80
CA TYR A 54 26.43 10.56 38.49
C TYR A 54 27.30 11.84 38.43
N LEU A 55 27.34 12.51 37.28
CA LEU A 55 28.15 13.72 37.04
C LEU A 55 27.57 14.98 37.70
N MET A 56 26.23 15.16 37.74
CA MET A 56 25.60 16.36 38.32
C MET A 56 25.52 16.34 39.85
N ASN A 57 25.38 15.17 40.48
CA ASN A 57 25.10 15.08 41.92
C ASN A 57 26.32 14.79 42.80
N GLY A 58 27.50 14.55 42.21
CA GLY A 58 28.77 14.43 42.93
C GLY A 58 28.85 13.36 44.02
N LYS A 59 27.84 12.50 44.16
CA LYS A 59 27.79 11.43 45.16
C LYS A 59 27.88 10.09 44.47
N PRO A 60 28.83 9.21 44.87
CA PRO A 60 28.84 7.85 44.37
C PRO A 60 27.52 7.20 44.79
N LYS A 61 26.65 6.89 43.81
CA LYS A 61 25.64 5.86 44.04
C LYS A 61 26.42 4.59 44.36
N SER A 62 25.99 3.87 45.41
CA SER A 62 26.49 2.57 45.90
C SER A 62 27.35 1.79 44.90
N GLU A 63 28.39 1.11 45.36
CA GLU A 63 29.20 0.13 44.60
C GLU A 63 28.36 -0.85 43.74
N ARG A 64 27.09 -1.08 44.12
CA ARG A 64 26.08 -1.83 43.35
C ARG A 64 25.67 -1.15 42.04
N ALA A 65 25.56 0.16 42.01
CA ALA A 65 25.16 0.96 40.84
C ALA A 65 26.29 1.06 39.81
N ILE A 66 27.55 1.17 40.25
CA ILE A 66 28.73 1.16 39.37
C ILE A 66 28.89 -0.23 38.73
N ARG A 67 28.75 -1.30 39.52
CA ARG A 67 28.71 -2.68 38.99
C ARG A 67 27.57 -2.92 38.01
N ALA A 68 26.41 -2.30 38.22
CA ALA A 68 25.30 -2.38 37.29
C ALA A 68 25.66 -1.73 35.93
N ALA A 69 26.24 -0.53 35.91
CA ALA A 69 26.63 0.16 34.68
C ALA A 69 27.72 -0.58 33.88
N LEU A 70 28.72 -1.14 34.58
CA LEU A 70 29.74 -2.03 34.01
C LEU A 70 29.13 -3.24 33.30
N LYS A 71 28.14 -3.87 33.94
CA LYS A 71 27.41 -5.01 33.40
C LYS A 71 26.59 -4.64 32.15
N VAL A 72 26.06 -3.41 32.08
CA VAL A 72 25.35 -2.93 30.87
C VAL A 72 26.30 -2.80 29.69
N GLY A 73 27.47 -2.18 29.86
CA GLY A 73 28.43 -1.98 28.76
C GLY A 73 28.91 -3.31 28.13
N SER A 74 29.26 -4.29 28.97
CA SER A 74 29.65 -5.63 28.50
C SER A 74 28.48 -6.41 27.89
N ALA A 75 27.26 -6.27 28.42
CA ALA A 75 26.07 -6.91 27.83
C ALA A 75 25.72 -6.32 26.45
N VAL A 76 25.89 -5.01 26.27
CA VAL A 76 25.70 -4.33 24.99
C VAL A 76 26.73 -4.84 23.97
N GLU A 77 28.02 -4.91 24.32
CA GLU A 77 29.05 -5.45 23.43
C GLU A 77 28.73 -6.88 22.99
N ALA A 78 28.40 -7.78 23.93
CA ALA A 78 28.06 -9.16 23.61
C ALA A 78 26.81 -9.29 22.71
N ALA A 79 25.81 -8.40 22.87
CA ALA A 79 24.63 -8.39 22.01
C ALA A 79 24.96 -7.89 20.60
N ILE A 80 25.81 -6.87 20.49
CA ILE A 80 26.26 -6.34 19.19
C ILE A 80 27.14 -7.35 18.45
N GLU A 81 27.97 -8.11 19.15
CA GLU A 81 28.74 -9.21 18.56
C GLU A 81 27.86 -10.26 17.88
N ARG A 82 26.78 -10.70 18.56
CA ARG A 82 25.81 -11.64 17.96
C ARG A 82 25.06 -11.00 16.79
N PHE A 83 24.63 -9.75 16.95
CA PHE A 83 23.97 -8.99 15.89
C PHE A 83 24.83 -8.88 14.62
N VAL A 84 26.10 -8.55 14.79
CA VAL A 84 27.06 -8.43 13.68
C VAL A 84 27.30 -9.78 13.00
N ALA A 85 27.47 -10.87 13.76
CA ALA A 85 27.67 -12.20 13.17
C ALA A 85 26.52 -12.59 12.22
N VAL A 86 25.27 -12.25 12.56
CA VAL A 86 24.14 -12.47 11.66
C VAL A 86 24.19 -11.55 10.44
N GLY A 87 24.56 -10.27 10.63
CA GLY A 87 24.76 -9.31 9.53
C GLY A 87 25.83 -9.76 8.54
N GLU A 88 26.96 -10.28 9.02
CA GLU A 88 28.05 -10.84 8.21
C GLU A 88 27.58 -12.10 7.44
N THR A 89 26.80 -12.97 8.08
CA THR A 89 26.20 -14.13 7.40
C THR A 89 25.25 -13.70 6.27
N ILE A 90 24.44 -12.66 6.48
CA ILE A 90 23.57 -12.08 5.44
C ILE A 90 24.42 -11.48 4.31
N ALA A 91 25.53 -10.84 4.64
CA ALA A 91 26.45 -10.25 3.66
C ALA A 91 27.04 -11.32 2.73
N ASP A 92 27.43 -12.48 3.27
CA ASP A 92 28.01 -13.58 2.50
C ASP A 92 27.05 -14.21 1.49
N GLU A 93 25.76 -14.23 1.82
CA GLU A 93 24.71 -14.73 0.92
C GLU A 93 24.26 -13.67 -0.12
N ASN A 94 24.64 -12.40 0.06
CA ASN A 94 24.20 -11.29 -0.78
C ASN A 94 25.39 -10.42 -1.25
N PRO A 95 26.10 -10.85 -2.31
CA PRO A 95 27.33 -10.20 -2.80
C PRO A 95 27.16 -8.72 -3.18
N ASP A 96 25.95 -8.31 -3.52
CA ASP A 96 25.60 -6.97 -3.96
C ASP A 96 25.50 -5.94 -2.83
N ILE A 97 25.16 -6.37 -1.61
CA ILE A 97 25.17 -5.51 -0.41
C ILE A 97 26.34 -5.82 0.53
N GLN A 98 27.10 -6.89 0.24
CA GLN A 98 28.19 -7.38 1.07
C GLN A 98 29.15 -6.29 1.58
N PRO A 99 29.74 -5.42 0.73
CA PRO A 99 30.67 -4.40 1.22
C PRO A 99 30.01 -3.40 2.16
N GLU A 100 28.81 -2.88 1.81
CA GLU A 100 28.07 -1.94 2.65
C GLU A 100 27.67 -2.57 4.01
N MET A 101 27.33 -3.87 4.01
CA MET A 101 26.93 -4.61 5.20
C MET A 101 28.13 -4.85 6.12
N TYR A 102 29.28 -5.27 5.58
CA TYR A 102 30.51 -5.45 6.36
C TYR A 102 30.97 -4.12 6.98
N ASP A 103 30.91 -3.02 6.24
CA ASP A 103 31.25 -1.69 6.76
C ASP A 103 30.35 -1.29 7.93
N ALA A 104 29.03 -1.47 7.78
CA ALA A 104 28.06 -1.14 8.83
C ALA A 104 28.22 -2.03 10.07
N CYS A 105 28.52 -3.31 9.86
CA CYS A 105 28.84 -4.28 10.90
C CYS A 105 30.13 -3.92 11.66
N HIS A 106 31.18 -3.54 10.93
CA HIS A 106 32.45 -3.09 11.51
C HIS A 106 32.26 -1.83 12.37
N GLU A 107 31.52 -0.84 11.86
CA GLU A 107 31.17 0.37 12.62
C GLU A 107 30.38 0.06 13.90
N ALA A 108 29.42 -0.88 13.84
CA ALA A 108 28.64 -1.31 15.00
C ALA A 108 29.52 -1.97 16.06
N ARG A 109 30.44 -2.84 15.63
CA ARG A 109 31.42 -3.50 16.49
C ARG A 109 32.31 -2.49 17.22
N LEU A 110 32.89 -1.55 16.48
CA LEU A 110 33.72 -0.48 17.05
C LEU A 110 32.96 0.39 18.06
N ALA A 111 31.70 0.72 17.77
CA ALA A 111 30.86 1.49 18.67
C ALA A 111 30.49 0.71 19.95
N GLY A 112 30.19 -0.59 19.82
CA GLY A 112 29.94 -1.50 20.94
C GLY A 112 31.14 -1.61 21.89
N THR A 113 32.32 -1.89 21.35
CA THR A 113 33.57 -1.95 22.14
C THR A 113 33.93 -0.60 22.76
N SER A 114 33.68 0.52 22.07
CA SER A 114 33.87 1.86 22.64
C SER A 114 32.98 2.08 23.87
N ILE A 115 31.73 1.62 23.85
CA ILE A 115 30.82 1.73 25.00
C ILE A 115 31.26 0.82 26.15
N ALA A 116 31.71 -0.40 25.86
CA ALA A 116 32.22 -1.33 26.88
C ALA A 116 33.50 -0.81 27.56
N ASN A 117 34.46 -0.30 26.78
CA ASN A 117 35.71 0.27 27.28
C ASN A 117 35.46 1.51 28.16
N LEU A 118 34.53 2.38 27.77
CA LEU A 118 34.11 3.54 28.57
C LEU A 118 33.42 3.14 29.87
N SER A 119 32.85 1.94 29.93
CA SER A 119 32.29 1.38 31.15
C SER A 119 33.39 0.86 32.09
N CYS A 120 34.40 0.16 31.56
CA CYS A 120 35.45 -0.53 32.33
C CYS A 120 36.47 0.38 33.03
N CYS A 121 36.82 1.54 32.46
CA CYS A 121 37.92 2.39 32.96
C CYS A 121 37.67 3.13 34.30
N SER A 122 36.59 2.83 35.03
CA SER A 122 36.23 3.59 36.25
C SER A 122 36.70 2.97 37.58
N THR A 123 37.42 1.83 37.56
CA THR A 123 37.69 1.06 38.80
C THR A 123 39.12 1.09 39.34
N ASP A 124 40.15 1.38 38.53
CA ASP A 124 41.53 1.04 38.93
C ASP A 124 42.53 2.20 39.06
N ILE A 125 42.13 3.47 38.95
CA ILE A 125 43.08 4.60 39.11
C ILE A 125 42.46 5.74 39.95
N PRO A 126 43.02 6.10 41.13
CA PRO A 126 42.49 7.14 42.02
C PRO A 126 42.48 8.59 41.51
N ASP A 127 42.95 8.87 40.29
CA ASP A 127 43.04 10.23 39.72
C ASP A 127 42.78 10.24 38.19
N ALA A 128 42.02 9.27 37.66
CA ALA A 128 41.70 9.25 36.23
C ALA A 128 40.77 10.42 35.84
N PRO A 129 41.05 11.12 34.72
CA PRO A 129 40.25 12.25 34.29
C PRO A 129 38.79 11.83 34.05
N LEU A 130 37.88 12.65 34.58
CA LEU A 130 36.42 12.57 34.42
C LEU A 130 36.05 12.16 32.99
N LEU A 131 35.55 10.93 32.84
CA LEU A 131 35.06 10.33 31.60
C LEU A 131 34.17 11.31 30.81
N ASP A 132 34.66 11.79 29.67
CA ASP A 132 33.99 12.83 28.88
C ASP A 132 32.59 12.37 28.40
N LYS A 133 31.56 13.12 28.80
CA LYS A 133 30.15 12.93 28.40
C LYS A 133 30.02 12.93 26.88
N SER A 134 30.82 13.74 26.20
CA SER A 134 30.79 13.89 24.74
C SER A 134 31.12 12.58 24.02
N VAL A 135 32.07 11.80 24.55
CA VAL A 135 32.58 10.58 23.93
C VAL A 135 31.57 9.45 24.02
N LEU A 136 30.91 9.28 25.17
CA LEU A 136 29.88 8.26 25.34
C LEU A 136 28.64 8.56 24.50
N VAL A 137 28.17 9.80 24.51
CA VAL A 137 27.03 10.22 23.67
C VAL A 137 27.34 10.01 22.19
N ARG A 138 28.58 10.31 21.77
CA ARG A 138 29.02 10.06 20.39
C ARG A 138 29.07 8.56 20.07
N ALA A 139 29.63 7.73 20.94
CA ALA A 139 29.68 6.27 20.73
C ALA A 139 28.29 5.65 20.68
N SER A 140 27.37 6.08 21.55
CA SER A 140 25.97 5.61 21.53
C SER A 140 25.20 6.07 20.29
N ARG A 141 25.40 7.31 19.82
CA ARG A 141 24.81 7.77 18.55
C ARG A 141 25.38 7.00 17.36
N GLN A 142 26.68 6.74 17.36
CA GLN A 142 27.32 5.93 16.33
C GLN A 142 26.74 4.51 16.31
N LEU A 143 26.57 3.89 17.48
CA LEU A 143 25.98 2.56 17.59
C LEU A 143 24.56 2.51 17.04
N LEU A 144 23.72 3.50 17.39
CA LEU A 144 22.35 3.58 16.87
C LEU A 144 22.35 3.75 15.35
N SER A 145 23.23 4.59 14.81
CA SER A 145 23.38 4.81 13.38
C SER A 145 23.81 3.54 12.63
N SER A 146 24.83 2.84 13.12
CA SER A 146 25.37 1.64 12.49
C SER A 146 24.40 0.45 12.57
N VAL A 147 23.74 0.23 13.71
CA VAL A 147 22.70 -0.79 13.85
C VAL A 147 21.51 -0.50 12.92
N THR A 148 21.09 0.76 12.85
CA THR A 148 20.02 1.18 11.90
C THR A 148 20.45 0.89 10.46
N ARG A 149 21.70 1.19 10.08
CA ARG A 149 22.23 0.91 8.74
C ARG A 149 22.24 -0.58 8.42
N VAL A 150 22.67 -1.44 9.34
CA VAL A 150 22.61 -2.91 9.16
C VAL A 150 21.16 -3.39 8.95
N LEU A 151 20.21 -2.90 9.76
CA LEU A 151 18.80 -3.28 9.61
C LEU A 151 18.20 -2.82 8.27
N LEU A 152 18.56 -1.63 7.79
CA LEU A 152 18.11 -1.13 6.48
C LEU A 152 18.73 -1.89 5.30
N LEU A 153 19.99 -2.33 5.43
CA LEU A 153 20.62 -3.19 4.43
C LEU A 153 19.96 -4.59 4.40
N ALA A 154 19.60 -5.13 5.55
CA ALA A 154 18.82 -6.37 5.62
C ALA A 154 17.41 -6.21 5.01
N ASP A 155 16.76 -5.06 5.21
CA ASP A 155 15.48 -4.74 4.59
C ASP A 155 15.55 -4.71 3.06
N ARG A 156 16.64 -4.19 2.50
CA ARG A 156 16.88 -4.23 1.04
C ARG A 156 16.90 -5.66 0.50
N VAL A 157 17.43 -6.62 1.25
CA VAL A 157 17.42 -8.04 0.85
C VAL A 157 15.99 -8.60 0.86
N LEU A 158 15.21 -8.29 1.90
CA LEU A 158 13.79 -8.67 1.95
C LEU A 158 13.00 -8.12 0.78
N VAL A 159 13.20 -6.85 0.43
CA VAL A 159 12.57 -6.23 -0.75
C VAL A 159 12.99 -6.95 -2.03
N LYS A 160 14.28 -7.27 -2.22
CA LYS A 160 14.75 -8.06 -3.37
C LYS A 160 14.11 -9.44 -3.44
N HIS A 161 13.86 -10.10 -2.32
CA HIS A 161 13.15 -11.39 -2.32
C HIS A 161 11.70 -11.26 -2.80
N ILE A 162 11.00 -10.17 -2.44
CA ILE A 162 9.65 -9.92 -2.95
C ILE A 162 9.68 -9.62 -4.45
N LEU A 163 10.61 -8.78 -4.90
CA LEU A 163 10.76 -8.45 -6.33
C LEU A 163 11.12 -9.69 -7.16
N ARG A 164 11.99 -10.58 -6.67
CA ARG A 164 12.29 -11.85 -7.36
C ARG A 164 11.07 -12.77 -7.47
N ALA A 165 10.18 -12.78 -6.48
CA ALA A 165 8.93 -13.54 -6.56
C ALA A 165 7.96 -12.91 -7.57
N GLU A 166 7.91 -11.58 -7.63
CA GLU A 166 7.17 -10.83 -8.65
C GLU A 166 7.70 -11.08 -10.07
N ASP A 167 9.02 -11.04 -10.28
CA ASP A 167 9.68 -11.34 -11.57
C ASP A 167 9.33 -12.75 -12.07
N LYS A 168 9.22 -13.74 -11.18
CA LYS A 168 8.80 -15.11 -11.52
C LYS A 168 7.36 -15.14 -12.03
N VAL A 169 6.44 -14.51 -11.31
CA VAL A 169 5.04 -14.35 -11.74
C VAL A 169 4.97 -13.65 -13.10
N ALA A 170 5.71 -12.56 -13.29
CA ALA A 170 5.74 -11.85 -14.56
C ALA A 170 6.26 -12.74 -15.70
N TYR A 171 7.27 -13.56 -15.44
CA TYR A 171 7.82 -14.51 -16.41
C TYR A 171 6.81 -15.59 -16.83
N SER A 172 6.14 -16.24 -15.88
CA SER A 172 5.11 -17.23 -16.20
C SER A 172 3.90 -16.60 -16.89
N LEU A 173 3.55 -15.36 -16.54
CA LEU A 173 2.52 -14.58 -17.22
C LEU A 173 2.85 -14.32 -18.70
N SER A 174 4.09 -13.94 -19.03
CA SER A 174 4.54 -13.81 -20.43
C SER A 174 4.47 -15.13 -21.21
N ARG A 175 4.72 -16.26 -20.55
CA ARG A 175 4.57 -17.58 -21.17
C ARG A 175 3.10 -17.93 -21.43
N LEU A 176 2.18 -17.56 -20.53
CA LEU A 176 0.74 -17.76 -20.72
C LEU A 176 0.19 -16.96 -21.91
N GLU A 177 0.69 -15.76 -22.14
CA GLU A 177 0.20 -14.85 -23.20
C GLU A 177 0.40 -15.42 -24.61
N VAL A 178 1.53 -16.10 -24.84
CA VAL A 178 1.88 -16.73 -26.12
C VAL A 178 1.41 -18.18 -26.24
N CYS A 179 0.88 -18.77 -25.17
CA CYS A 179 0.47 -20.17 -25.13
C CYS A 179 -0.71 -20.43 -26.09
N ARG A 180 -0.57 -21.43 -26.97
CA ARG A 180 -1.59 -21.82 -27.96
C ARG A 180 -2.14 -23.24 -27.76
N SER A 181 -1.59 -23.99 -26.81
CA SER A 181 -1.98 -25.39 -26.54
C SER A 181 -2.62 -25.53 -25.17
N PHE A 182 -3.74 -26.25 -25.09
CA PHE A 182 -4.43 -26.47 -23.81
C PHE A 182 -3.59 -27.28 -22.82
N THR A 183 -2.86 -28.30 -23.29
CA THR A 183 -2.00 -29.12 -22.41
C THR A 183 -0.82 -28.31 -21.86
N GLU A 184 -0.27 -27.40 -22.67
CA GLU A 184 0.78 -26.49 -22.24
C GLU A 184 0.24 -25.44 -21.26
N PHE A 185 -0.93 -24.87 -21.58
CA PHE A 185 -1.63 -23.91 -20.74
C PHE A 185 -1.83 -24.45 -19.32
N VAL A 186 -2.32 -25.68 -19.16
CA VAL A 186 -2.53 -26.29 -17.84
C VAL A 186 -1.23 -26.36 -17.02
N LYS A 187 -0.09 -26.68 -17.68
CA LYS A 187 1.21 -26.76 -17.01
C LYS A 187 1.70 -25.37 -16.57
N ILE A 188 1.68 -24.41 -17.49
CA ILE A 188 2.15 -23.04 -17.21
C ILE A 188 1.24 -22.38 -16.16
N PHE A 189 -0.07 -22.59 -16.23
CA PHE A 189 -1.02 -22.00 -15.28
C PHE A 189 -0.87 -22.57 -13.87
N ALA A 190 -0.49 -23.85 -13.74
CA ALA A 190 -0.16 -24.45 -12.44
C ALA A 190 1.13 -23.86 -11.84
N GLU A 191 2.15 -23.63 -12.67
CA GLU A 191 3.40 -22.95 -12.28
C GLU A 191 3.13 -21.51 -11.84
N PHE A 192 2.41 -20.73 -12.67
CA PHE A 192 1.94 -19.39 -12.34
C PHE A 192 1.18 -19.36 -11.01
N GLY A 193 0.26 -20.31 -10.78
CA GLY A 193 -0.48 -20.41 -9.52
C GLY A 193 0.41 -20.63 -8.30
N GLY A 194 1.47 -21.44 -8.41
CA GLY A 194 2.44 -21.65 -7.34
C GLY A 194 3.26 -20.38 -7.03
N GLU A 195 3.71 -19.67 -8.07
CA GLU A 195 4.45 -18.42 -7.94
C GLU A 195 3.57 -17.30 -7.34
N MET A 196 2.30 -17.23 -7.73
CA MET A 196 1.31 -16.31 -7.16
C MET A 196 1.12 -16.53 -5.65
N VAL A 197 1.11 -17.79 -5.19
CA VAL A 197 1.01 -18.10 -3.75
C VAL A 197 2.27 -17.68 -2.99
N ASP A 198 3.46 -17.88 -3.55
CA ASP A 198 4.70 -17.41 -2.91
C ASP A 198 4.71 -15.87 -2.81
N LEU A 199 4.36 -15.18 -3.90
CA LEU A 199 4.24 -13.71 -3.90
C LEU A 199 3.18 -13.24 -2.91
N ALA A 200 2.02 -13.90 -2.83
CA ALA A 200 0.93 -13.54 -1.93
C ALA A 200 1.35 -13.61 -0.45
N HIS A 201 2.14 -14.62 -0.06
CA HIS A 201 2.68 -14.70 1.30
C HIS A 201 3.66 -13.56 1.58
N ARG A 202 4.68 -13.40 0.72
CA ARG A 202 5.75 -12.41 0.93
C ARG A 202 5.24 -10.97 0.93
N SER A 203 4.35 -10.63 -0.02
CA SER A 203 3.70 -9.33 -0.08
C SER A 203 2.76 -9.08 1.11
N GLY A 204 2.20 -10.14 1.70
CA GLY A 204 1.36 -10.05 2.90
C GLY A 204 2.12 -9.76 4.17
N ASP A 205 3.24 -10.45 4.38
CA ASP A 205 4.13 -10.18 5.50
C ASP A 205 4.64 -8.73 5.42
N ARG A 206 5.05 -8.30 4.21
CA ARG A 206 5.46 -6.91 3.98
C ARG A 206 4.33 -5.92 4.21
N GLN A 207 3.10 -6.19 3.75
CA GLN A 207 1.95 -5.33 4.01
C GLN A 207 1.74 -5.07 5.50
N HIS A 208 1.85 -6.11 6.33
CA HIS A 208 1.66 -5.99 7.77
C HIS A 208 2.78 -5.17 8.44
N ASP A 209 3.99 -5.31 7.91
CA ASP A 209 5.20 -4.66 8.43
C ASP A 209 5.32 -3.18 8.04
N LEU A 210 4.69 -2.73 6.95
CA LEU A 210 4.71 -1.33 6.53
C LEU A 210 4.06 -0.38 7.57
N LYS A 211 4.75 0.72 7.90
CA LYS A 211 4.24 1.77 8.78
C LYS A 211 3.19 2.64 8.11
N SER A 212 3.52 3.16 6.92
CA SER A 212 2.65 4.06 6.14
C SER A 212 1.28 3.40 5.87
N GLU A 213 0.21 4.06 6.31
CA GLU A 213 -1.17 3.61 6.07
C GLU A 213 -1.50 3.60 4.58
N LYS A 214 -1.09 4.65 3.87
CA LYS A 214 -1.16 4.76 2.41
C LYS A 214 -0.53 3.55 1.71
N ARG A 215 0.76 3.24 1.99
CA ARG A 215 1.47 2.12 1.35
C ARG A 215 0.85 0.77 1.69
N ARG A 216 0.40 0.59 2.93
CA ARG A 216 -0.30 -0.63 3.35
C ARG A 216 -1.63 -0.81 2.62
N ALA A 217 -2.39 0.26 2.41
CA ALA A 217 -3.63 0.23 1.62
C ALA A 217 -3.33 -0.10 0.15
N GLN A 218 -2.30 0.51 -0.45
CA GLN A 218 -1.90 0.24 -1.83
C GLN A 218 -1.48 -1.23 -2.03
N MET A 219 -0.70 -1.76 -1.10
CA MET A 219 -0.32 -3.18 -1.10
C MET A 219 -1.55 -4.08 -0.97
N SER A 220 -2.49 -3.75 -0.09
CA SER A 220 -3.74 -4.52 0.09
C SER A 220 -4.55 -4.58 -1.19
N VAL A 221 -4.68 -3.43 -1.86
CA VAL A 221 -5.43 -3.28 -3.10
C VAL A 221 -4.78 -4.05 -4.25
N ALA A 222 -3.45 -3.93 -4.41
CA ALA A 222 -2.71 -4.66 -5.43
C ALA A 222 -2.86 -6.18 -5.27
N ARG A 223 -2.72 -6.68 -4.03
CA ARG A 223 -2.91 -8.10 -3.71
C ARG A 223 -4.33 -8.59 -3.98
N ALA A 224 -5.34 -7.79 -3.62
CA ALA A 224 -6.74 -8.11 -3.92
C ALA A 224 -7.02 -8.15 -5.43
N SER A 225 -6.43 -7.23 -6.21
CA SER A 225 -6.50 -7.26 -7.67
C SER A 225 -5.91 -8.55 -8.24
N LEU A 226 -4.71 -8.93 -7.80
CA LEU A 226 -4.06 -10.18 -8.23
C LEU A 226 -4.92 -11.42 -7.96
N GLU A 227 -5.51 -11.51 -6.77
CA GLU A 227 -6.40 -12.62 -6.40
C GLU A 227 -7.62 -12.70 -7.32
N ARG A 228 -8.32 -11.58 -7.55
CA ARG A 228 -9.53 -11.56 -8.39
C ARG A 228 -9.23 -11.86 -9.86
N HIS A 229 -8.18 -11.26 -10.41
CA HIS A 229 -7.86 -11.39 -11.82
C HIS A 229 -7.28 -12.76 -12.19
N THR A 230 -6.81 -13.56 -11.21
CA THR A 230 -6.34 -14.93 -11.45
C THR A 230 -7.45 -15.79 -12.08
N MET A 231 -8.68 -15.74 -11.55
CA MET A 231 -9.79 -16.54 -12.09
C MET A 231 -10.25 -16.01 -13.46
N LEU A 232 -10.29 -14.68 -13.63
CA LEU A 232 -10.58 -14.06 -14.92
C LEU A 232 -9.56 -14.46 -15.98
N LEU A 233 -8.28 -14.55 -15.63
CA LEU A 233 -7.21 -14.97 -16.54
C LEU A 233 -7.42 -16.43 -16.97
N LEU A 234 -7.78 -17.30 -16.03
CA LEU A 234 -8.08 -18.70 -16.32
C LEU A 234 -9.22 -18.83 -17.34
N THR A 235 -10.36 -18.19 -17.07
CA THR A 235 -11.55 -18.35 -17.92
C THR A 235 -11.41 -17.65 -19.27
N SER A 236 -10.81 -16.46 -19.31
CA SER A 236 -10.58 -15.73 -20.57
C SER A 236 -9.56 -16.44 -21.46
N SER A 237 -8.47 -16.97 -20.88
CA SER A 237 -7.48 -17.76 -21.63
C SER A 237 -8.06 -19.07 -22.15
N LYS A 238 -8.86 -19.79 -21.34
CA LYS A 238 -9.59 -20.98 -21.79
C LYS A 238 -10.55 -20.64 -22.94
N THR A 239 -11.23 -19.51 -22.86
CA THR A 239 -12.18 -19.06 -23.89
C THR A 239 -11.46 -18.78 -25.21
N LEU A 240 -10.33 -18.06 -25.17
CA LEU A 240 -9.53 -17.80 -26.37
C LEU A 240 -8.93 -19.08 -26.97
N LEU A 241 -8.46 -20.03 -26.14
CA LEU A 241 -7.97 -21.32 -26.64
C LEU A 241 -9.08 -22.14 -27.31
N ARG A 242 -10.34 -21.96 -26.89
CA ARG A 242 -11.49 -22.65 -27.47
C ARG A 242 -11.97 -22.01 -28.78
N HIS A 243 -11.91 -20.68 -28.86
CA HIS A 243 -12.37 -19.84 -29.98
C HIS A 243 -11.26 -18.86 -30.39
N PRO A 244 -10.17 -19.36 -31.01
CA PRO A 244 -9.00 -18.55 -31.36
C PRO A 244 -9.28 -17.46 -32.40
N GLU A 245 -10.39 -17.56 -33.13
CA GLU A 245 -10.85 -16.59 -34.13
C GLU A 245 -11.58 -15.38 -33.53
N SER A 246 -12.00 -15.45 -32.26
CA SER A 246 -12.77 -14.37 -31.64
C SER A 246 -11.85 -13.24 -31.16
N GLU A 247 -11.89 -12.11 -31.86
CA GLU A 247 -11.18 -10.88 -31.44
C GLU A 247 -11.64 -10.40 -30.06
N CYS A 248 -12.93 -10.58 -29.73
CA CYS A 248 -13.47 -10.23 -28.42
C CYS A 248 -12.84 -11.08 -27.31
N ALA A 249 -12.65 -12.38 -27.53
CA ALA A 249 -11.99 -13.26 -26.57
C ALA A 249 -10.52 -12.88 -26.35
N LEU A 250 -9.82 -12.49 -27.43
CA LEU A 250 -8.43 -12.03 -27.38
C LEU A 250 -8.32 -10.75 -26.56
N GLN A 251 -9.09 -9.71 -26.91
CA GLN A 251 -9.08 -8.43 -26.18
C GLN A 251 -9.49 -8.59 -24.71
N CYS A 252 -10.47 -9.45 -24.44
CA CYS A 252 -10.91 -9.75 -23.07
C CYS A 252 -9.76 -10.34 -22.23
N ARG A 253 -9.04 -11.32 -22.78
CA ARG A 253 -7.88 -11.94 -22.13
C ARG A 253 -6.74 -10.94 -21.94
N ASP A 254 -6.40 -10.19 -22.98
CA ASP A 254 -5.28 -9.24 -22.98
C ASP A 254 -5.51 -8.11 -21.96
N GLY A 255 -6.74 -7.62 -21.85
CA GLY A 255 -7.10 -6.67 -20.80
C GLY A 255 -6.92 -7.22 -19.38
N VAL A 256 -7.17 -8.52 -19.15
CA VAL A 256 -6.89 -9.16 -17.84
C VAL A 256 -5.37 -9.25 -17.58
N PHE A 257 -4.57 -9.55 -18.60
CA PHE A 257 -3.11 -9.52 -18.49
C PHE A 257 -2.60 -8.14 -18.06
N ASP A 258 -3.13 -7.07 -18.66
CA ASP A 258 -2.75 -5.70 -18.32
C ASP A 258 -3.11 -5.34 -16.88
N GLN A 259 -4.27 -5.79 -16.38
CA GLN A 259 -4.65 -5.58 -14.97
C GLN A 259 -3.71 -6.32 -14.00
N ILE A 260 -3.32 -7.56 -14.31
CA ILE A 260 -2.37 -8.32 -13.48
C ILE A 260 -1.01 -7.62 -13.46
N ARG A 261 -0.50 -7.20 -14.62
CA ARG A 261 0.77 -6.46 -14.71
C ARG A 261 0.73 -5.18 -13.89
N THR A 262 -0.34 -4.38 -14.04
CA THR A 262 -0.55 -3.15 -13.27
C THR A 262 -0.52 -3.41 -11.75
N ALA A 263 -1.12 -4.51 -11.29
CA ALA A 263 -1.08 -4.88 -9.89
C ALA A 263 0.33 -5.31 -9.42
N LEU A 264 1.08 -6.07 -10.22
CA LEU A 264 2.48 -6.43 -9.93
C LEU A 264 3.37 -5.18 -9.82
N GLN A 265 3.20 -4.24 -10.74
CA GLN A 265 3.91 -2.94 -10.73
C GLN A 265 3.61 -2.17 -9.44
N LEU A 266 2.35 -2.13 -9.00
CA LEU A 266 1.98 -1.46 -7.76
C LEU A 266 2.62 -2.12 -6.52
N ILE A 267 2.72 -3.46 -6.48
CA ILE A 267 3.48 -4.17 -5.43
C ILE A 267 4.94 -3.74 -5.45
N ALA A 268 5.58 -3.74 -6.63
CA ALA A 268 6.99 -3.36 -6.78
C ALA A 268 7.26 -1.93 -6.28
N ILE A 269 6.37 -0.98 -6.58
CA ILE A 269 6.43 0.40 -6.07
C ILE A 269 6.31 0.42 -4.54
N CYS A 270 5.33 -0.29 -3.98
CA CYS A 270 5.08 -0.29 -2.55
C CYS A 270 6.23 -0.88 -1.73
N VAL A 271 6.92 -1.90 -2.24
CA VAL A 271 8.06 -2.52 -1.54
C VAL A 271 9.34 -1.72 -1.67
N SER A 272 9.54 -1.03 -2.80
CA SER A 272 10.78 -0.32 -3.12
C SER A 272 10.84 1.10 -2.56
N ASP A 273 9.71 1.66 -2.14
CA ASP A 273 9.57 3.04 -1.67
C ASP A 273 10.61 3.43 -0.60
N GLY A 274 11.59 4.26 -0.97
CA GLY A 274 12.69 4.71 -0.09
C GLY A 274 13.72 3.64 0.28
N VAL A 275 13.70 2.47 -0.37
CA VAL A 275 14.62 1.35 -0.12
C VAL A 275 15.51 1.09 -1.34
N LEU A 276 14.92 1.07 -2.53
CA LEU A 276 15.61 0.89 -3.82
C LEU A 276 15.18 1.98 -4.81
N PRO A 277 16.09 2.51 -5.64
CA PRO A 277 15.70 3.34 -6.77
C PRO A 277 14.89 2.48 -7.74
N VAL A 278 13.66 2.91 -8.01
CA VAL A 278 12.75 2.23 -8.93
C VAL A 278 13.07 2.74 -10.33
N ASP A 279 13.51 1.84 -11.22
CA ASP A 279 13.70 2.17 -12.63
C ASP A 279 12.34 2.39 -13.30
N PRO A 280 12.03 3.61 -13.80
CA PRO A 280 10.77 3.89 -14.47
C PRO A 280 10.54 3.04 -15.72
N THR A 281 11.62 2.50 -16.33
CA THR A 281 11.55 1.68 -17.55
C THR A 281 11.28 0.20 -17.29
N ARG A 282 11.39 -0.26 -16.03
CA ARG A 282 11.01 -1.62 -15.61
C ARG A 282 9.52 -1.88 -15.85
N PHE A 283 8.72 -0.83 -15.86
CA PHE A 283 7.28 -0.91 -15.96
C PHE A 283 6.84 -0.50 -17.36
N VAL A 284 6.06 -1.35 -18.01
CA VAL A 284 5.39 -1.02 -19.28
C VAL A 284 4.66 0.30 -19.07
N GLN A 285 4.99 1.30 -19.90
CA GLN A 285 4.23 2.55 -19.96
C GLN A 285 2.79 2.18 -20.30
N SER A 286 1.91 2.25 -19.29
CA SER A 286 0.47 2.24 -19.53
C SER A 286 0.18 3.32 -20.57
N THR A 287 -0.61 3.00 -21.60
CA THR A 287 -1.05 3.97 -22.60
C THR A 287 -1.95 5.07 -22.01
N SER A 288 -2.29 4.99 -20.72
CA SER A 288 -3.01 5.99 -19.95
C SER A 288 -2.02 6.97 -19.31
N GLU A 289 -2.28 8.27 -19.49
CA GLU A 289 -1.57 9.38 -18.82
C GLU A 289 -1.80 9.40 -17.29
N GLU A 290 -2.63 8.51 -16.72
CA GLU A 290 -2.93 8.50 -15.28
C GLU A 290 -1.82 7.86 -14.44
N PRO A 291 -1.40 8.50 -13.32
CA PRO A 291 -0.35 7.97 -12.46
C PRO A 291 -0.80 6.67 -11.75
N LEU A 292 0.04 5.63 -11.82
CA LEU A 292 -0.20 4.35 -11.16
C LEU A 292 -0.37 4.48 -9.63
N ASP A 293 0.39 5.38 -9.00
CA ASP A 293 0.25 5.71 -7.58
C ASP A 293 -0.92 6.69 -7.35
N ILE A 294 -2.12 6.12 -7.17
CA ILE A 294 -3.38 6.84 -6.89
C ILE A 294 -3.21 7.85 -5.77
N GLY A 295 -2.40 7.52 -4.77
CA GLY A 295 -2.34 8.35 -3.57
C GLY A 295 -1.54 9.64 -3.76
N ILE A 296 -1.01 9.90 -4.97
CA ILE A 296 -0.42 11.19 -5.36
C ILE A 296 -1.50 12.14 -5.93
N GLN A 297 -2.68 11.62 -6.30
CA GLN A 297 -3.77 12.44 -6.84
C GLN A 297 -4.28 13.42 -5.77
N LEU A 298 -4.53 14.67 -6.18
CA LEU A 298 -5.08 15.69 -5.30
C LEU A 298 -6.60 15.49 -5.22
N THR A 299 -7.13 15.42 -4.00
CA THR A 299 -8.58 15.33 -3.75
C THR A 299 -9.11 16.66 -3.22
N ALA A 300 -10.44 16.85 -3.30
CA ALA A 300 -11.07 18.06 -2.78
C ALA A 300 -10.85 18.14 -1.26
N ASN A 301 -10.97 17.02 -0.55
CA ASN A 301 -10.67 16.96 0.88
C ASN A 301 -9.19 17.25 1.19
N ALA A 302 -8.23 16.73 0.39
CA ALA A 302 -6.81 17.03 0.59
C ALA A 302 -6.51 18.52 0.38
N ALA A 303 -7.09 19.14 -0.65
CA ALA A 303 -6.96 20.58 -0.90
C ALA A 303 -7.57 21.42 0.24
N ILE A 304 -8.78 21.09 0.71
CA ILE A 304 -9.41 21.74 1.88
C ILE A 304 -8.51 21.63 3.11
N LYS A 305 -7.98 20.43 3.39
CA LYS A 305 -7.09 20.20 4.54
C LYS A 305 -5.80 21.02 4.45
N GLN A 306 -5.13 21.03 3.30
CA GLN A 306 -3.93 21.84 3.07
C GLN A 306 -4.22 23.33 3.30
N LEU A 307 -5.35 23.82 2.79
CA LEU A 307 -5.76 25.21 2.97
C LEU A 307 -6.01 25.53 4.45
N THR A 308 -6.75 24.68 5.17
CA THR A 308 -6.98 24.83 6.62
C THR A 308 -5.68 24.85 7.42
N GLU A 309 -4.70 23.98 7.09
CA GLU A 309 -3.38 23.96 7.76
C GLU A 309 -2.60 25.26 7.51
N MET A 310 -2.63 25.79 6.28
CA MET A 310 -2.01 27.08 5.97
C MET A 310 -2.68 28.24 6.70
N LEU A 311 -4.01 28.21 6.81
CA LEU A 311 -4.77 29.22 7.55
C LEU A 311 -4.47 29.17 9.05
N GLU A 312 -4.23 28.00 9.63
CA GLU A 312 -3.80 27.87 11.02
C GLU A 312 -2.41 28.49 11.25
N MET A 313 -1.49 28.32 10.29
CA MET A 313 -0.19 28.99 10.33
C MET A 313 -0.33 30.51 10.25
N VAL A 314 -1.25 31.02 9.42
CA VAL A 314 -1.56 32.45 9.34
C VAL A 314 -2.14 32.96 10.67
N ARG A 315 -3.07 32.22 11.27
CA ARG A 315 -3.64 32.53 12.57
C ARG A 315 -2.58 32.63 13.66
N MET A 316 -1.64 31.68 13.71
CA MET A 316 -0.57 31.64 14.72
C MET A 316 0.46 32.75 14.55
N THR A 317 0.66 33.25 13.33
CA THR A 317 1.66 34.28 13.01
C THR A 317 1.07 35.68 12.90
N SER A 318 -0.27 35.82 12.86
CA SER A 318 -1.02 37.06 12.65
C SER A 318 -0.53 37.93 11.48
N ARG A 319 0.07 37.28 10.46
CA ARG A 319 0.74 37.94 9.33
C ARG A 319 0.58 37.14 8.05
N VAL A 320 0.27 37.82 6.96
CA VAL A 320 0.17 37.24 5.62
C VAL A 320 1.30 37.81 4.75
N GLY A 321 2.49 37.23 4.85
CA GLY A 321 3.63 37.61 4.01
C GLY A 321 3.42 37.26 2.52
N ALA A 322 4.16 37.90 1.61
CA ALA A 322 4.01 37.71 0.16
C ALA A 322 4.08 36.24 -0.29
N GLY A 323 5.05 35.45 0.21
CA GLY A 323 5.16 34.02 -0.12
C GLY A 323 4.11 33.12 0.55
N VAL A 324 3.42 33.58 1.59
CA VAL A 324 2.25 32.87 2.18
C VAL A 324 1.00 33.18 1.37
N ARG A 325 0.83 34.44 0.99
CA ARG A 325 -0.24 34.95 0.13
C ARG A 325 -0.33 34.19 -1.19
N GLU A 326 0.79 34.06 -1.91
CA GLU A 326 0.83 33.30 -3.17
C GLU A 326 0.44 31.83 -2.99
N ARG A 327 0.88 31.20 -1.88
CA ARG A 327 0.52 29.81 -1.57
C ARG A 327 -0.96 29.65 -1.20
N LEU A 328 -1.54 30.59 -0.47
CA LEU A 328 -2.97 30.59 -0.15
C LEU A 328 -3.83 30.76 -1.40
N ILE A 329 -3.45 31.69 -2.28
CA ILE A 329 -4.11 31.89 -3.58
C ILE A 329 -4.00 30.62 -4.41
N GLY A 330 -2.78 30.08 -4.59
CA GLY A 330 -2.58 28.87 -5.37
C GLY A 330 -3.31 27.65 -4.81
N ALA A 331 -3.45 27.52 -3.49
CA ALA A 331 -4.19 26.42 -2.88
C ALA A 331 -5.71 26.58 -2.97
N LEU A 332 -6.21 27.81 -2.82
CA LEU A 332 -7.63 28.09 -3.07
C LEU A 332 -7.94 27.91 -4.56
N ASP A 333 -7.06 28.35 -5.46
CA ASP A 333 -7.21 28.11 -6.89
C ASP A 333 -7.10 26.62 -7.19
N ALA A 334 -6.22 25.83 -6.59
CA ALA A 334 -6.23 24.37 -6.76
C ALA A 334 -7.54 23.71 -6.26
N LEU A 335 -8.19 24.29 -5.24
CA LEU A 335 -9.52 23.89 -4.79
C LEU A 335 -10.65 24.44 -5.70
N CYS A 336 -10.43 25.59 -6.33
CA CYS A 336 -11.43 26.37 -7.06
C CYS A 336 -11.15 26.49 -8.58
N GLU A 337 -10.20 25.75 -9.16
CA GLU A 337 -9.84 25.60 -10.59
C GLU A 337 -11.00 24.95 -11.37
N MET A 338 -12.18 25.54 -11.17
CA MET A 338 -13.54 25.04 -11.32
C MET A 338 -14.61 26.13 -11.09
N THR A 339 -14.26 27.41 -10.91
CA THR A 339 -15.26 28.50 -10.93
C THR A 339 -14.84 29.65 -11.84
N GLN A 340 -15.50 29.65 -13.00
CA GLN A 340 -15.60 30.72 -14.01
C GLN A 340 -14.31 31.12 -14.76
N PHE A 341 -14.37 30.92 -16.08
CA PHE A 341 -13.67 31.72 -17.11
C PHE A 341 -12.27 31.29 -17.60
N ARG A 342 -12.07 30.01 -17.98
CA ARG A 342 -11.22 29.64 -19.14
C ARG A 342 -11.52 28.22 -19.63
N PRO A 343 -11.78 27.99 -20.94
CA PRO A 343 -12.10 26.67 -21.47
C PRO A 343 -10.80 25.96 -21.88
N LEU A 344 -10.30 25.06 -21.03
CA LEU A 344 -9.63 23.80 -21.35
C LEU A 344 -8.96 23.30 -20.06
N ILE A 345 -9.34 22.09 -19.62
CA ILE A 345 -8.66 21.24 -18.62
C ILE A 345 -8.98 21.57 -17.13
N CYS A 346 -10.05 20.99 -16.58
CA CYS A 346 -10.43 20.99 -15.15
C CYS A 346 -11.01 19.61 -14.79
N ALA A 347 -10.72 18.99 -13.63
CA ALA A 347 -11.17 17.61 -13.37
C ALA A 347 -11.80 17.33 -11.98
N HIS A 348 -11.55 18.12 -10.93
CA HIS A 348 -11.82 17.65 -9.54
C HIS A 348 -13.16 18.05 -8.90
N LEU A 349 -13.68 19.29 -9.08
CA LEU A 349 -15.05 19.66 -8.67
C LEU A 349 -16.04 19.64 -9.84
N GLN A 350 -15.56 19.33 -11.05
CA GLN A 350 -16.42 19.18 -12.24
C GLN A 350 -17.36 18.01 -12.02
N ASP A 351 -16.81 16.95 -11.44
CA ASP A 351 -17.53 15.75 -11.08
C ASP A 351 -18.75 16.06 -10.20
N PHE A 352 -18.72 17.11 -9.35
CA PHE A 352 -19.86 17.51 -8.52
C PHE A 352 -20.82 18.51 -9.18
N THR A 353 -20.32 19.38 -10.06
CA THR A 353 -21.11 20.52 -10.59
C THR A 353 -21.61 20.32 -12.03
N ASP A 354 -20.93 19.50 -12.81
CA ASP A 354 -21.23 19.20 -14.23
C ASP A 354 -21.85 17.81 -14.43
N SER A 355 -21.89 16.99 -13.38
CA SER A 355 -22.60 15.70 -13.38
C SER A 355 -24.07 15.90 -13.71
N ALA A 356 -24.59 15.17 -14.70
CA ALA A 356 -26.02 15.16 -15.02
C ALA A 356 -26.90 14.69 -13.84
N TYR A 357 -26.33 13.93 -12.91
CA TYR A 357 -27.01 13.31 -11.78
C TYR A 357 -27.09 14.22 -10.55
N THR A 358 -26.26 15.28 -10.47
CA THR A 358 -26.34 16.21 -9.33
C THR A 358 -27.51 17.18 -9.47
N PRO A 359 -28.46 17.24 -8.51
CA PRO A 359 -29.56 18.19 -8.54
C PRO A 359 -29.11 19.67 -8.56
N HIS A 360 -29.87 20.54 -9.24
CA HIS A 360 -29.50 21.95 -9.40
C HIS A 360 -29.25 22.69 -8.08
N HIS A 361 -30.05 22.43 -7.05
CA HIS A 361 -29.90 23.06 -5.74
C HIS A 361 -28.58 22.70 -5.03
N HIS A 362 -28.08 21.48 -5.22
CA HIS A 362 -26.78 21.08 -4.69
C HIS A 362 -25.64 21.77 -5.44
N ARG A 363 -25.75 21.89 -6.77
CA ARG A 363 -24.78 22.63 -7.59
C ARG A 363 -24.71 24.10 -7.14
N GLU A 364 -25.85 24.75 -6.97
CA GLU A 364 -25.95 26.14 -6.52
C GLU A 364 -25.30 26.32 -5.13
N GLN A 365 -25.64 25.46 -4.16
CA GLN A 365 -25.03 25.52 -2.83
C GLN A 365 -23.51 25.34 -2.84
N ILE A 366 -22.97 24.41 -3.64
CA ILE A 366 -21.52 24.23 -3.77
C ILE A 366 -20.87 25.49 -4.34
N LEU A 367 -21.48 26.09 -5.37
CA LEU A 367 -20.97 27.32 -5.99
C LEU A 367 -21.03 28.51 -5.02
N ASP A 368 -22.11 28.66 -4.25
CA ASP A 368 -22.24 29.71 -3.23
C ASP A 368 -21.13 29.60 -2.18
N PHE A 369 -20.88 28.40 -1.65
CA PHE A 369 -19.80 28.21 -0.67
C PHE A 369 -18.42 28.52 -1.24
N LEU A 370 -18.17 28.21 -2.52
CA LEU A 370 -16.91 28.55 -3.19
C LEU A 370 -16.75 30.06 -3.36
N GLU A 371 -17.83 30.77 -3.72
CA GLU A 371 -17.82 32.21 -3.87
C GLU A 371 -17.61 32.91 -2.53
N GLU A 372 -18.23 32.41 -1.45
CA GLU A 372 -17.98 32.84 -0.08
C GLU A 372 -16.52 32.59 0.35
N CYS A 373 -15.92 31.44 0.00
CA CYS A 373 -14.51 31.16 0.28
C CYS A 373 -13.58 32.14 -0.45
N ARG A 374 -13.86 32.43 -1.73
CA ARG A 374 -13.10 33.43 -2.51
C ARG A 374 -13.22 34.83 -1.93
N PHE A 375 -14.42 35.21 -1.49
CA PHE A 375 -14.67 36.49 -0.84
C PHE A 375 -13.85 36.64 0.45
N GLU A 376 -13.92 35.66 1.36
CA GLU A 376 -13.19 35.71 2.62
C GLU A 376 -11.67 35.60 2.42
N MET A 377 -11.21 34.83 1.42
CA MET A 377 -9.80 34.81 1.04
C MET A 377 -9.34 36.20 0.58
N THR A 378 -10.12 36.86 -0.28
CA THR A 378 -9.82 38.21 -0.78
C THR A 378 -9.69 39.20 0.38
N ASN A 379 -10.56 39.11 1.39
CA ASN A 379 -10.46 39.92 2.62
C ASN A 379 -9.19 39.62 3.43
N LEU A 380 -8.78 38.35 3.51
CA LEU A 380 -7.56 37.93 4.21
C LEU A 380 -6.29 38.43 3.53
N ILE A 381 -6.28 38.48 2.21
CA ILE A 381 -5.15 38.90 1.39
C ILE A 381 -5.22 40.39 0.99
N GLN A 382 -5.93 41.27 1.68
CA GLN A 382 -5.80 42.69 1.35
C GLN A 382 -4.39 43.22 1.69
N PRO A 383 -3.85 44.21 0.95
CA PRO A 383 -2.57 44.84 1.30
C PRO A 383 -2.70 45.61 2.62
N ASP A 384 -1.61 45.64 3.40
CA ASP A 384 -1.60 46.31 4.71
C ASP A 384 -1.89 47.82 4.55
N ASP A 385 -2.86 48.32 5.32
CA ASP A 385 -3.06 49.76 5.54
C ASP A 385 -2.44 50.12 6.91
N GLU A 386 -1.73 51.26 7.00
CA GLU A 386 -0.90 51.65 8.15
C GLU A 386 -1.72 51.97 9.43
N SER A 387 -2.36 50.97 10.01
CA SER A 387 -3.17 51.10 11.24
C SER A 387 -2.82 50.03 12.29
N THR A 388 -3.04 50.42 13.55
CA THR A 388 -2.61 49.78 14.80
C THR A 388 -2.63 48.24 14.80
N ASP A 389 -1.44 47.64 15.05
CA ASP A 389 -1.15 46.21 14.96
C ASP A 389 -2.10 45.26 15.72
N GLN A 390 -2.72 45.69 16.83
CA GLN A 390 -3.64 44.85 17.62
C GLN A 390 -4.99 44.60 16.91
N LEU A 391 -5.63 45.65 16.37
CA LEU A 391 -6.91 45.53 15.66
C LEU A 391 -6.77 44.72 14.36
N ARG A 392 -5.57 44.76 13.75
CA ARG A 392 -5.19 43.98 12.57
C ARG A 392 -5.08 42.48 12.88
N SER A 393 -4.52 42.12 14.04
CA SER A 393 -4.44 40.72 14.48
C SER A 393 -5.83 40.13 14.71
N ASP A 394 -6.70 40.85 15.42
CA ASP A 394 -8.08 40.41 15.67
C ASP A 394 -8.89 40.27 14.36
N GLY A 395 -8.67 41.17 13.39
CA GLY A 395 -9.29 41.10 12.06
C GLY A 395 -8.86 39.86 11.26
N ILE A 396 -7.57 39.52 11.27
CA ILE A 396 -7.04 38.33 10.59
C ILE A 396 -7.61 37.05 11.23
N GLU A 397 -7.64 36.97 12.56
CA GLU A 397 -8.20 35.81 13.26
C GLU A 397 -9.68 35.59 12.91
N VAL A 398 -10.48 36.66 12.86
CA VAL A 398 -11.89 36.58 12.50
C VAL A 398 -12.08 36.10 11.05
N THR A 399 -11.31 36.64 10.11
CA THR A 399 -11.40 36.24 8.70
C THR A 399 -10.95 34.80 8.48
N VAL A 400 -9.86 34.38 9.13
CA VAL A 400 -9.39 32.97 9.10
C VAL A 400 -10.46 32.04 9.66
N GLU A 401 -11.09 32.39 10.78
CA GLU A 401 -12.15 31.60 11.39
C GLU A 401 -13.39 31.50 10.49
N ARG A 402 -13.79 32.60 9.81
CA ARG A 402 -14.88 32.59 8.83
C ARG A 402 -14.56 31.70 7.64
N LEU A 403 -13.38 31.86 7.04
CA LEU A 403 -12.95 31.04 5.91
C LEU A 403 -12.88 29.55 6.28
N ASN A 404 -12.35 29.21 7.46
CA ASN A 404 -12.35 27.83 7.96
C ASN A 404 -13.75 27.25 8.15
N ARG A 405 -14.74 28.07 8.55
CA ARG A 405 -16.15 27.61 8.61
C ARG A 405 -16.70 27.34 7.21
N ARG A 406 -16.47 28.23 6.25
CA ARG A 406 -16.92 28.03 4.86
C ARG A 406 -16.30 26.81 4.19
N LEU A 407 -15.00 26.57 4.40
CA LEU A 407 -14.33 25.36 3.93
C LEU A 407 -14.91 24.07 4.54
N LYS A 408 -15.28 24.10 5.82
CA LYS A 408 -15.95 22.97 6.49
C LYS A 408 -17.35 22.73 5.92
N ASP A 409 -18.11 23.79 5.66
CA ASP A 409 -19.46 23.66 5.13
C ASP A 409 -19.46 23.21 3.67
N LEU A 410 -18.50 23.68 2.85
CA LEU A 410 -18.22 23.14 1.52
C LEU A 410 -17.90 21.63 1.61
N GLY A 411 -16.98 21.23 2.48
CA GLY A 411 -16.63 19.81 2.67
C GLY A 411 -17.83 18.93 3.04
N LYS A 412 -18.74 19.42 3.89
CA LYS A 412 -19.98 18.73 4.23
C LYS A 412 -20.93 18.62 3.04
N GLN A 413 -21.08 19.68 2.24
CA GLN A 413 -21.94 19.60 1.05
C GLN A 413 -21.43 18.60 0.02
N LEU A 414 -20.12 18.60 -0.25
CA LEU A 414 -19.51 17.59 -1.12
C LEU A 414 -19.79 16.17 -0.60
N GLN A 415 -19.71 15.97 0.72
CA GLN A 415 -20.06 14.69 1.32
C GLN A 415 -21.53 14.31 1.13
N ILE A 416 -22.47 15.25 1.36
CA ILE A 416 -23.91 15.02 1.17
C ILE A 416 -24.18 14.57 -0.27
N VAL A 417 -23.68 15.32 -1.26
CA VAL A 417 -23.86 15.00 -2.68
C VAL A 417 -23.29 13.62 -3.03
N ALA A 418 -22.03 13.35 -2.64
CA ALA A 418 -21.42 12.05 -2.93
C ALA A 418 -22.22 10.88 -2.31
N MET A 419 -22.67 11.01 -1.06
CA MET A 419 -23.42 9.95 -0.37
C MET A 419 -24.84 9.77 -0.93
N GLU A 420 -25.47 10.84 -1.41
CA GLU A 420 -26.77 10.76 -2.08
C GLU A 420 -26.67 10.00 -3.40
N HIS A 421 -25.68 10.33 -4.24
CA HIS A 421 -25.40 9.61 -5.49
C HIS A 421 -25.13 8.12 -5.26
N VAL A 422 -24.31 7.77 -4.25
CA VAL A 422 -24.09 6.36 -3.87
C VAL A 422 -25.41 5.68 -3.51
N SER A 423 -26.24 6.34 -2.70
CA SER A 423 -27.50 5.78 -2.21
C SER A 423 -28.51 5.57 -3.36
N GLU A 424 -28.51 6.45 -4.35
CA GLU A 424 -29.35 6.32 -5.54
C GLU A 424 -28.91 5.14 -6.43
N VAL A 425 -27.64 5.11 -6.84
CA VAL A 425 -27.08 4.06 -7.71
C VAL A 425 -27.23 2.67 -7.10
N LEU A 426 -26.88 2.52 -5.81
CA LEU A 426 -26.96 1.22 -5.14
C LEU A 426 -28.41 0.75 -4.88
N ARG A 427 -29.38 1.68 -4.78
CA ARG A 427 -30.79 1.34 -4.59
C ARG A 427 -31.45 0.91 -5.89
N ALA A 428 -31.06 1.50 -7.01
CA ALA A 428 -31.61 1.19 -8.31
C ALA A 428 -31.29 -0.26 -8.74
N ASN A 429 -30.11 -0.78 -8.35
CA ASN A 429 -29.66 -2.15 -8.61
C ASN A 429 -29.83 -2.55 -10.10
N GLU A 430 -29.62 -1.57 -10.97
CA GLU A 430 -29.81 -1.67 -12.41
C GLU A 430 -28.79 -2.60 -13.05
N ASP A 431 -27.57 -2.61 -12.53
CA ASP A 431 -26.48 -3.49 -12.97
C ASP A 431 -26.90 -4.97 -12.98
N GLN A 432 -27.59 -5.44 -11.94
CA GLN A 432 -28.03 -6.84 -11.85
C GLN A 432 -29.03 -7.18 -12.96
N VAL A 433 -29.96 -6.26 -13.25
CA VAL A 433 -30.98 -6.44 -14.29
C VAL A 433 -30.35 -6.40 -15.69
N LEU A 434 -29.44 -5.45 -15.92
CA LEU A 434 -28.72 -5.29 -17.17
C LEU A 434 -27.84 -6.51 -17.45
N LEU A 435 -27.04 -6.96 -16.48
CA LEU A 435 -26.18 -8.14 -16.63
C LEU A 435 -27.00 -9.43 -16.86
N SER A 436 -28.12 -9.59 -16.16
CA SER A 436 -29.02 -10.74 -16.38
C SER A 436 -29.63 -10.72 -17.79
N SER A 437 -29.97 -9.53 -18.30
CA SER A 437 -30.50 -9.38 -19.67
C SER A 437 -29.44 -9.65 -20.73
N ILE A 438 -28.21 -9.15 -20.53
CA ILE A 438 -27.06 -9.46 -21.41
C ILE A 438 -26.83 -10.98 -21.44
N LYS A 439 -26.79 -11.65 -20.28
CA LYS A 439 -26.63 -13.11 -20.20
C LYS A 439 -27.73 -13.84 -20.99
N ALA A 440 -28.99 -13.44 -20.82
CA ALA A 440 -30.12 -14.07 -21.50
C ALA A 440 -30.04 -13.91 -23.03
N CYS A 441 -29.80 -12.69 -23.53
CA CYS A 441 -29.64 -12.43 -24.96
C CYS A 441 -28.41 -13.15 -25.54
N ALA A 442 -27.29 -13.19 -24.81
CA ALA A 442 -26.08 -13.86 -25.26
C ALA A 442 -26.27 -15.39 -25.39
N VAL A 443 -26.98 -16.02 -24.43
CA VAL A 443 -27.33 -17.45 -24.52
C VAL A 443 -28.32 -17.73 -25.67
N ALA A 444 -29.19 -16.78 -26.01
CA ALA A 444 -30.09 -16.90 -27.15
C ALA A 444 -29.41 -16.64 -28.51
N GLY A 445 -28.18 -16.11 -28.53
CA GLY A 445 -27.54 -15.64 -29.76
C GLY A 445 -28.19 -14.38 -30.36
N ASP A 446 -28.91 -13.61 -29.55
CA ASP A 446 -29.60 -12.38 -29.95
C ASP A 446 -28.62 -11.20 -29.94
N ILE A 447 -27.95 -10.98 -31.07
CA ILE A 447 -26.91 -9.95 -31.23
C ILE A 447 -27.48 -8.55 -30.98
N ASP A 448 -28.64 -8.22 -31.57
CA ASP A 448 -29.27 -6.91 -31.44
C ASP A 448 -29.70 -6.63 -29.99
N GLY A 449 -30.23 -7.66 -29.31
CA GLY A 449 -30.57 -7.58 -27.89
C GLY A 449 -29.35 -7.37 -27.00
N VAL A 450 -28.27 -8.12 -27.24
CA VAL A 450 -27.02 -7.98 -26.51
C VAL A 450 -26.46 -6.56 -26.64
N GLU A 451 -26.27 -6.05 -27.86
CA GLU A 451 -25.69 -4.71 -28.07
C GLU A 451 -26.54 -3.61 -27.41
N ARG A 452 -27.88 -3.70 -27.46
CA ARG A 452 -28.77 -2.75 -26.78
C ARG A 452 -28.56 -2.72 -25.27
N TYR A 453 -28.46 -3.88 -24.61
CA TYR A 453 -28.25 -3.92 -23.17
C TYR A 453 -26.80 -3.60 -22.77
N MET A 454 -25.84 -3.85 -23.65
CA MET A 454 -24.45 -3.45 -23.44
C MET A 454 -24.26 -1.94 -23.43
N GLU A 455 -24.96 -1.20 -24.30
CA GLU A 455 -24.95 0.27 -24.28
C GLU A 455 -25.45 0.80 -22.93
N LYS A 456 -26.62 0.31 -22.48
CA LYS A 456 -27.20 0.69 -21.18
C LYS A 456 -26.30 0.33 -20.00
N PHE A 457 -25.64 -0.83 -20.07
CA PHE A 457 -24.67 -1.22 -19.05
C PHE A 457 -23.45 -0.30 -19.05
N ARG A 458 -22.99 0.16 -20.22
CA ARG A 458 -21.88 1.12 -20.31
C ARG A 458 -22.25 2.45 -19.65
N GLU A 459 -23.41 3.02 -19.99
CA GLU A 459 -23.91 4.25 -19.37
C GLU A 459 -24.04 4.09 -17.84
N HIS A 460 -24.61 2.97 -17.37
CA HIS A 460 -24.71 2.69 -15.95
C HIS A 460 -23.32 2.55 -15.29
N ALA A 461 -22.39 1.83 -15.93
CA ALA A 461 -21.03 1.66 -15.44
C ALA A 461 -20.25 2.99 -15.39
N GLU A 462 -20.47 3.91 -16.33
CA GLU A 462 -19.90 5.26 -16.32
C GLU A 462 -20.44 6.09 -15.14
N HIS A 463 -21.75 5.99 -14.86
CA HIS A 463 -22.34 6.60 -13.67
C HIS A 463 -21.74 6.01 -12.38
N MET A 464 -21.56 4.68 -12.29
CA MET A 464 -20.90 4.07 -11.12
C MET A 464 -19.45 4.54 -10.95
N GLN A 465 -18.71 4.73 -12.05
CA GLN A 465 -17.34 5.28 -12.01
C GLN A 465 -17.34 6.72 -11.50
N GLU A 466 -18.27 7.56 -11.95
CA GLU A 466 -18.46 8.91 -11.44
C GLU A 466 -18.71 8.92 -9.93
N VAL A 467 -19.62 8.07 -9.43
CA VAL A 467 -19.86 7.92 -8.00
C VAL A 467 -18.60 7.51 -7.23
N CYS A 468 -17.77 6.62 -7.78
CA CYS A 468 -16.48 6.28 -7.18
C CYS A 468 -15.52 7.48 -7.14
N ARG A 469 -15.49 8.32 -8.19
CA ARG A 469 -14.71 9.56 -8.21
C ARG A 469 -15.18 10.56 -7.15
N LEU A 470 -16.48 10.73 -6.97
CA LEU A 470 -17.03 11.58 -5.89
C LEU A 470 -16.59 11.08 -4.51
N LEU A 471 -16.70 9.77 -4.24
CA LEU A 471 -16.20 9.17 -2.99
C LEU A 471 -14.69 9.36 -2.80
N HIS A 472 -13.93 9.30 -3.89
CA HIS A 472 -12.49 9.58 -3.87
C HIS A 472 -12.20 11.02 -3.44
N HIS A 473 -12.92 11.99 -3.99
CA HIS A 473 -12.77 13.41 -3.64
C HIS A 473 -13.04 13.73 -2.16
N ILE A 474 -13.95 13.00 -1.51
CA ILE A 474 -14.31 13.19 -0.10
C ILE A 474 -13.54 12.28 0.88
N SER A 475 -12.54 11.53 0.40
CA SER A 475 -11.82 10.55 1.23
C SER A 475 -11.05 11.23 2.38
N LEU A 476 -11.42 10.88 3.62
CA LEU A 476 -10.89 11.51 4.84
C LEU A 476 -9.61 10.86 5.40
N THR A 477 -9.29 9.64 4.97
CA THR A 477 -8.11 8.89 5.42
C THR A 477 -7.28 8.43 4.22
N ASP A 478 -5.99 8.21 4.42
CA ASP A 478 -5.09 7.69 3.37
C ASP A 478 -5.57 6.33 2.84
N ALA A 479 -6.11 5.49 3.72
CA ALA A 479 -6.67 4.20 3.33
C ALA A 479 -7.90 4.38 2.43
N LEU A 480 -8.85 5.24 2.81
CA LEU A 480 -10.03 5.52 1.97
C LEU A 480 -9.60 6.10 0.63
N HIS A 481 -8.68 7.06 0.63
CA HIS A 481 -8.18 7.72 -0.57
C HIS A 481 -7.66 6.71 -1.60
N VAL A 482 -6.84 5.75 -1.15
CA VAL A 482 -6.32 4.68 -2.02
C VAL A 482 -7.43 3.73 -2.49
N ASN A 483 -8.30 3.28 -1.58
CA ASN A 483 -9.29 2.26 -1.91
C ASN A 483 -10.39 2.79 -2.85
N THR A 484 -10.87 4.02 -2.65
CA THR A 484 -11.91 4.65 -3.48
C THR A 484 -11.40 4.91 -4.90
N GLY A 485 -10.18 5.44 -5.03
CA GLY A 485 -9.57 5.67 -6.34
C GLY A 485 -9.27 4.36 -7.07
N HIS A 486 -8.96 3.28 -6.36
CA HIS A 486 -8.76 1.99 -7.00
C HIS A 486 -10.07 1.32 -7.40
N CYS A 487 -11.12 1.48 -6.58
CA CYS A 487 -12.46 0.98 -6.91
C CYS A 487 -12.93 1.55 -8.26
N GLU A 488 -12.70 2.84 -8.46
CA GLU A 488 -12.97 3.57 -9.71
C GLU A 488 -12.22 2.96 -10.89
N ARG A 489 -10.89 2.88 -10.82
CA ARG A 489 -10.04 2.32 -11.88
C ARG A 489 -10.39 0.87 -12.20
N ASN A 490 -10.66 0.07 -11.17
CA ASN A 490 -11.06 -1.32 -11.33
C ASN A 490 -12.41 -1.45 -12.05
N MET A 491 -13.41 -0.62 -11.72
CA MET A 491 -14.68 -0.61 -12.44
C MET A 491 -14.51 -0.17 -13.90
N ARG A 492 -13.73 0.89 -14.14
CA ARG A 492 -13.40 1.38 -15.48
C ARG A 492 -12.73 0.30 -16.35
N ALA A 493 -11.79 -0.45 -15.79
CA ALA A 493 -11.13 -1.54 -16.48
C ALA A 493 -12.04 -2.77 -16.69
N LEU A 494 -12.87 -3.11 -15.71
CA LEU A 494 -13.68 -4.33 -15.73
C LEU A 494 -14.91 -4.22 -16.64
N ALA A 495 -15.52 -3.03 -16.74
CA ALA A 495 -16.70 -2.79 -17.56
C ALA A 495 -16.52 -3.25 -19.03
N PRO A 496 -15.51 -2.77 -19.79
CA PRO A 496 -15.34 -3.19 -21.18
C PRO A 496 -15.04 -4.69 -21.32
N LEU A 497 -14.29 -5.29 -20.38
CA LEU A 497 -13.99 -6.72 -20.43
C LEU A 497 -15.23 -7.59 -20.22
N THR A 498 -16.16 -7.15 -19.37
CA THR A 498 -17.46 -7.79 -19.16
C THR A 498 -18.31 -7.75 -20.43
N LEU A 499 -18.29 -6.61 -21.15
CA LEU A 499 -18.96 -6.48 -22.45
C LEU A 499 -18.34 -7.43 -23.50
N LEU A 500 -17.02 -7.51 -23.58
CA LEU A 500 -16.32 -8.42 -24.50
C LEU A 500 -16.63 -9.90 -24.21
N ALA A 501 -16.70 -10.29 -22.93
CA ALA A 501 -17.12 -11.63 -22.53
C ALA A 501 -18.55 -11.94 -22.99
N GLY A 502 -19.46 -10.96 -22.86
CA GLY A 502 -20.85 -11.08 -23.33
C GLY A 502 -20.94 -11.26 -24.84
N ARG A 503 -20.17 -10.47 -25.61
CA ARG A 503 -20.12 -10.57 -27.08
C ARG A 503 -19.58 -11.92 -27.53
N THR A 504 -18.53 -12.41 -26.87
CA THR A 504 -17.94 -13.72 -27.14
C THR A 504 -18.96 -14.84 -26.95
N LEU A 505 -19.76 -14.80 -25.86
CA LEU A 505 -20.83 -15.78 -25.66
C LEU A 505 -21.93 -15.65 -26.72
N CYS A 506 -22.32 -14.43 -27.10
CA CYS A 506 -23.34 -14.21 -28.13
C CYS A 506 -22.90 -14.74 -29.51
N GLN A 507 -21.61 -14.63 -29.85
CA GLN A 507 -21.02 -15.23 -31.05
C GLN A 507 -20.97 -16.76 -30.99
N HIS A 508 -20.86 -17.33 -29.78
CA HIS A 508 -20.77 -18.78 -29.55
C HIS A 508 -21.77 -19.27 -28.47
N PRO A 509 -23.11 -19.20 -28.69
CA PRO A 509 -24.11 -19.38 -27.62
C PRO A 509 -24.11 -20.77 -26.97
N SER A 510 -23.67 -21.79 -27.72
CA SER A 510 -23.56 -23.18 -27.24
C SER A 510 -22.30 -23.44 -26.40
N SER A 511 -21.35 -22.50 -26.36
CA SER A 511 -20.09 -22.69 -25.66
C SER A 511 -20.26 -22.54 -24.14
N ARG A 512 -20.08 -23.66 -23.43
CA ARG A 512 -20.06 -23.67 -21.96
C ARG A 512 -18.90 -22.86 -21.39
N ILE A 513 -17.73 -22.88 -22.04
CA ILE A 513 -16.53 -22.14 -21.63
C ILE A 513 -16.77 -20.62 -21.72
N ALA A 514 -17.34 -20.14 -22.83
CA ALA A 514 -17.68 -18.71 -22.97
C ALA A 514 -18.74 -18.28 -21.95
N ARG A 515 -19.67 -19.18 -21.60
CA ARG A 515 -20.69 -18.93 -20.58
C ARG A 515 -20.10 -18.80 -19.18
N GLU A 516 -19.22 -19.72 -18.80
CA GLU A 516 -18.48 -19.66 -17.53
C GLU A 516 -17.63 -18.38 -17.48
N ASN A 517 -16.99 -17.99 -18.59
CA ASN A 517 -16.22 -16.75 -18.64
C ASN A 517 -17.09 -15.53 -18.33
N LEU A 518 -18.21 -15.36 -19.02
CA LEU A 518 -19.14 -14.25 -18.74
C LEU A 518 -19.64 -14.28 -17.28
N GLU A 519 -19.92 -15.46 -16.72
CA GLU A 519 -20.35 -15.61 -15.33
C GLU A 519 -19.31 -15.05 -14.36
N VAL A 520 -18.03 -15.44 -14.51
CA VAL A 520 -16.94 -14.94 -13.63
C VAL A 520 -16.75 -13.42 -13.76
N PHE A 521 -16.88 -12.85 -14.96
CA PHE A 521 -16.83 -11.39 -15.14
C PHE A 521 -17.99 -10.68 -14.42
N CYS A 522 -19.21 -11.19 -14.55
CA CYS A 522 -20.37 -10.63 -13.85
C CYS A 522 -20.24 -10.76 -12.32
N ASP A 523 -19.75 -11.90 -11.82
CA ASP A 523 -19.54 -12.09 -10.38
C ASP A 523 -18.48 -11.12 -9.84
N THR A 524 -17.41 -10.89 -10.62
CA THR A 524 -16.36 -9.92 -10.28
C THR A 524 -16.89 -8.47 -10.32
N TRP A 525 -17.80 -8.17 -11.25
CA TRP A 525 -18.51 -6.89 -11.27
C TRP A 525 -19.33 -6.69 -10.01
N SER A 526 -20.17 -7.66 -9.64
CA SER A 526 -20.95 -7.61 -8.40
C SER A 526 -20.07 -7.48 -7.15
N GLN A 527 -18.90 -8.10 -7.14
CA GLN A 527 -17.92 -7.92 -6.07
C GLN A 527 -17.37 -6.49 -6.00
N SER A 528 -17.19 -5.83 -7.14
CA SER A 528 -16.78 -4.41 -7.23
C SER A 528 -17.88 -3.48 -6.72
N VAL A 529 -19.15 -3.76 -7.04
CA VAL A 529 -20.31 -3.02 -6.48
C VAL A 529 -20.38 -3.18 -4.95
N ASN A 530 -20.10 -4.38 -4.44
CA ASN A 530 -20.02 -4.61 -2.99
C ASN A 530 -18.85 -3.84 -2.34
N ASP A 531 -17.72 -3.73 -3.01
CA ASP A 531 -16.59 -2.91 -2.57
C ASP A 531 -16.99 -1.43 -2.48
N LEU A 532 -17.68 -0.89 -3.49
CA LEU A 532 -18.23 0.47 -3.47
C LEU A 532 -19.18 0.69 -2.27
N SER A 533 -20.11 -0.25 -2.03
CA SER A 533 -21.03 -0.18 -0.88
C SER A 533 -20.29 -0.19 0.46
N ARG A 534 -19.23 -1.01 0.58
CA ARG A 534 -18.39 -1.04 1.78
C ARG A 534 -17.67 0.29 1.97
N LEU A 535 -17.04 0.82 0.92
CA LEU A 535 -16.29 2.08 0.97
C LEU A 535 -17.18 3.25 1.34
N ALA A 536 -18.41 3.30 0.83
CA ALA A 536 -19.37 4.32 1.23
C ALA A 536 -19.69 4.31 2.73
N LYS A 537 -19.86 3.11 3.32
CA LYS A 537 -20.10 2.96 4.77
C LYS A 537 -18.88 3.38 5.60
N GLU A 538 -17.68 3.05 5.12
CA GLU A 538 -16.43 3.45 5.78
C GLU A 538 -16.22 4.97 5.70
N SER A 539 -16.50 5.59 4.55
CA SER A 539 -16.47 7.05 4.36
C SER A 539 -17.47 7.76 5.27
N ASP A 540 -18.72 7.29 5.35
CA ASP A 540 -19.72 7.84 6.27
C ASP A 540 -19.30 7.70 7.75
N SER A 541 -18.75 6.55 8.11
CA SER A 541 -18.26 6.29 9.46
C SER A 541 -17.08 7.19 9.84
N ALA A 542 -16.18 7.45 8.90
CA ALA A 542 -15.06 8.37 9.08
C ALA A 542 -15.55 9.81 9.28
N ALA A 543 -16.54 10.25 8.51
CA ALA A 543 -17.09 11.59 8.60
C ALA A 543 -17.88 11.85 9.90
N CYS A 544 -18.62 10.85 10.40
CA CYS A 544 -19.31 10.95 11.69
C CYS A 544 -18.37 10.88 12.91
N GLY A 545 -17.06 10.75 12.73
CA GLY A 545 -16.08 10.63 13.82
C GLY A 545 -16.12 9.29 14.58
N ARG A 546 -16.94 8.33 14.13
CA ARG A 546 -17.08 7.00 14.76
C ARG A 546 -15.75 6.24 14.78
N VAL A 547 -14.95 6.37 13.72
CA VAL A 547 -13.63 5.74 13.59
C VAL A 547 -12.62 6.28 14.62
N ALA A 548 -12.69 7.57 14.96
CA ALA A 548 -11.82 8.17 15.98
C ALA A 548 -12.23 7.75 17.40
N ALA A 549 -13.55 7.64 17.65
CA ALA A 549 -14.09 7.18 18.92
C ALA A 549 -13.73 5.70 19.22
N GLU A 550 -13.74 4.82 18.21
CA GLU A 550 -13.33 3.42 18.36
C GLU A 550 -11.83 3.28 18.67
N LYS A 551 -10.96 4.03 17.99
CA LYS A 551 -9.51 4.06 18.30
C LYS A 551 -9.22 4.61 19.69
N GLN A 552 -9.96 5.63 20.15
CA GLN A 552 -9.81 6.20 21.49
C GLN A 552 -10.33 5.27 22.60
N ALA A 553 -11.46 4.58 22.38
CA ALA A 553 -12.00 3.60 23.32
C ALA A 553 -11.04 2.42 23.56
N TYR A 554 -10.26 2.06 22.54
CA TYR A 554 -9.24 1.01 22.64
C TYR A 554 -7.94 1.46 23.33
N MET A 555 -7.75 2.77 23.50
CA MET A 555 -6.56 3.38 24.12
C MET A 555 -6.80 3.84 25.57
N SER A 556 -8.02 3.73 26.10
CA SER A 556 -8.24 3.87 27.55
C SER A 556 -7.62 2.70 28.30
N LEU A 557 -6.59 2.99 29.11
CA LEU A 557 -6.02 2.06 30.09
C LEU A 557 -7.14 1.41 30.94
N PRO A 558 -7.00 0.14 31.38
CA PRO A 558 -7.96 -0.47 32.30
C PRO A 558 -8.05 0.42 33.56
N ARG A 559 -9.27 0.85 33.90
CA ARG A 559 -9.49 1.69 35.09
C ARG A 559 -8.99 0.93 36.34
N PRO A 560 -8.14 1.53 37.19
CA PRO A 560 -7.73 0.91 38.44
C PRO A 560 -8.93 0.83 39.40
N GLY A 561 -9.23 -0.37 39.87
CA GLY A 561 -10.10 -0.58 41.03
C GLY A 561 -11.49 -1.12 40.73
N VAL A 562 -11.58 -2.42 40.48
CA VAL A 562 -12.68 -3.25 41.01
C VAL A 562 -12.10 -4.61 41.37
N SER A 563 -12.24 -4.98 42.64
CA SER A 563 -11.74 -6.22 43.25
C SER A 563 -12.30 -7.48 42.58
N SER A 564 -11.40 -8.42 42.29
CA SER A 564 -11.72 -9.76 41.80
C SER A 564 -12.22 -10.67 42.93
N THR A 565 -13.41 -11.22 42.75
CA THR A 565 -13.81 -12.55 43.26
C THR A 565 -14.82 -13.12 42.27
N ASP A 566 -14.34 -13.91 41.31
CA ASP A 566 -14.66 -15.35 41.26
C ASP A 566 -14.19 -15.99 39.96
N SER A 567 -13.59 -17.16 40.16
CA SER A 567 -12.97 -18.03 39.18
C SER A 567 -13.99 -18.63 38.22
N SER A 568 -13.83 -18.40 36.91
CA SER A 568 -14.06 -19.46 35.91
C SER A 568 -13.36 -19.13 34.58
N SER A 569 -12.74 -20.17 34.04
CA SER A 569 -12.18 -20.34 32.70
C SER A 569 -12.75 -19.44 31.59
N SER A 570 -11.90 -18.63 30.96
CA SER A 570 -11.72 -18.56 29.50
C SER A 570 -10.82 -17.37 29.12
N LEU A 571 -9.79 -17.63 28.32
CA LEU A 571 -9.02 -16.59 27.62
C LEU A 571 -9.96 -15.79 26.70
N PRO A 572 -9.96 -14.44 26.74
CA PRO A 572 -10.68 -13.66 25.73
C PRO A 572 -9.93 -13.77 24.40
N ARG A 573 -10.55 -14.44 23.43
CA ARG A 573 -10.18 -14.32 22.01
C ARG A 573 -10.34 -12.86 21.59
N PHE A 574 -9.23 -12.21 21.28
CA PHE A 574 -9.22 -11.08 20.37
C PHE A 574 -9.96 -11.49 19.09
N ARG A 575 -11.15 -10.94 18.87
CA ARG A 575 -11.82 -10.93 17.56
C ARG A 575 -11.49 -9.59 16.93
N SER A 576 -10.53 -9.56 16.01
CA SER A 576 -10.51 -8.55 14.96
C SER A 576 -11.68 -8.89 14.02
N SER A 577 -12.72 -8.07 14.06
CA SER A 577 -13.74 -8.08 13.03
C SER A 577 -13.14 -7.36 11.82
N HIS A 578 -12.50 -8.10 10.92
CA HIS A 578 -12.29 -7.84 9.48
C HIS A 578 -11.19 -8.78 8.96
N GLU A 579 -11.43 -10.09 8.99
CA GLU A 579 -10.54 -11.05 8.35
C GLU A 579 -11.34 -12.20 7.73
N LEU A 580 -11.16 -12.39 6.42
CA LEU A 580 -11.33 -13.70 5.81
C LEU A 580 -10.14 -14.56 6.28
N PRO A 581 -10.35 -15.70 6.95
CA PRO A 581 -9.24 -16.49 7.47
C PRO A 581 -8.37 -17.01 6.33
N LEU A 582 -7.05 -16.82 6.41
CA LEU A 582 -6.01 -17.36 5.51
C LEU A 582 -6.14 -18.88 5.23
N ARG A 583 -6.85 -19.63 6.08
CA ARG A 583 -7.21 -21.04 5.84
C ARG A 583 -8.18 -21.26 4.67
N LYS A 584 -8.94 -20.24 4.25
CA LYS A 584 -9.77 -20.27 3.03
C LYS A 584 -8.92 -20.04 1.76
N LEU A 585 -7.82 -19.29 1.83
CA LEU A 585 -6.91 -19.04 0.70
C LEU A 585 -6.20 -20.31 0.22
N ASN A 586 -5.62 -21.11 1.13
CA ASN A 586 -4.99 -22.39 0.75
C ASN A 586 -5.99 -23.38 0.14
N ARG A 587 -7.23 -23.46 0.66
CA ARG A 587 -8.27 -24.33 0.08
C ARG A 587 -8.86 -23.76 -1.22
N SER A 588 -8.89 -22.45 -1.42
CA SER A 588 -9.47 -21.84 -2.62
C SER A 588 -8.52 -21.95 -3.81
N PHE A 589 -7.23 -21.64 -3.65
CA PHE A 589 -6.26 -21.69 -4.75
C PHE A 589 -5.90 -23.11 -5.19
N GLU A 590 -5.54 -24.01 -4.25
CA GLU A 590 -5.14 -25.37 -4.61
C GLU A 590 -6.34 -26.25 -5.00
N SER A 591 -7.46 -26.16 -4.28
CA SER A 591 -8.61 -27.04 -4.53
C SER A 591 -9.51 -26.56 -5.67
N GLN A 592 -9.67 -25.25 -5.92
CA GLN A 592 -10.55 -24.79 -7.02
C GLN A 592 -9.82 -24.77 -8.37
N THR A 593 -8.53 -24.42 -8.40
CA THR A 593 -7.75 -24.39 -9.64
C THR A 593 -7.55 -25.80 -10.20
N VAL A 594 -7.13 -26.76 -9.38
CA VAL A 594 -6.92 -28.15 -9.82
C VAL A 594 -8.26 -28.85 -10.14
N THR A 595 -9.31 -28.65 -9.34
CA THR A 595 -10.61 -29.31 -9.60
C THR A 595 -11.33 -28.73 -10.83
N ARG A 596 -11.25 -27.41 -11.10
CA ARG A 596 -11.82 -26.80 -12.34
C ARG A 596 -10.97 -27.01 -13.59
N ILE A 597 -9.68 -27.36 -13.45
CA ILE A 597 -8.87 -27.79 -14.59
C ILE A 597 -9.26 -29.22 -15.02
N ILE A 598 -9.60 -30.09 -14.06
CA ILE A 598 -9.88 -31.52 -14.29
C ILE A 598 -11.29 -31.77 -14.84
N CYS A 599 -12.32 -31.02 -14.42
CA CYS A 599 -13.71 -31.35 -14.74
C CYS A 599 -14.16 -31.12 -16.20
N ASP A 600 -13.40 -30.38 -17.03
CA ASP A 600 -13.82 -30.05 -18.41
C ASP A 600 -13.00 -30.74 -19.51
N SER A 601 -12.05 -31.61 -19.15
CA SER A 601 -11.30 -32.40 -20.15
C SER A 601 -12.09 -33.59 -20.71
N ASP A 602 -13.22 -33.96 -20.09
CA ASP A 602 -13.97 -35.19 -20.40
C ASP A 602 -15.16 -35.02 -21.36
N ASP A 603 -15.55 -33.80 -21.76
CA ASP A 603 -16.71 -33.59 -22.66
C ASP A 603 -16.33 -33.49 -24.15
N SER A 604 -15.08 -33.79 -24.51
CA SER A 604 -14.59 -33.75 -25.90
C SER A 604 -14.58 -35.10 -26.61
N THR A 605 -15.61 -35.93 -26.46
CA THR A 605 -15.94 -36.99 -27.44
C THR A 605 -17.30 -37.60 -27.12
N SER A 606 -18.33 -37.30 -27.90
CA SER A 606 -19.52 -38.15 -27.95
C SER A 606 -19.26 -39.35 -28.87
N SER A 607 -19.68 -40.53 -28.40
CA SER A 607 -19.85 -41.81 -29.10
C SER A 607 -18.60 -42.54 -29.63
N ALA A 608 -18.02 -43.48 -28.85
CA ALA A 608 -17.72 -44.86 -29.26
C ALA A 608 -17.00 -45.68 -28.15
N SER A 609 -17.57 -46.87 -27.89
CA SER A 609 -17.04 -48.12 -27.30
C SER A 609 -15.95 -48.15 -26.21
N CYS A 610 -16.22 -48.99 -25.20
CA CYS A 610 -15.28 -49.60 -24.26
C CYS A 610 -13.92 -49.99 -24.87
N ASP A 611 -12.84 -49.48 -24.28
CA ASP A 611 -11.66 -50.25 -23.81
C ASP A 611 -10.48 -49.29 -23.66
N ASN A 612 -10.15 -48.89 -22.43
CA ASN A 612 -8.82 -48.37 -22.06
C ASN A 612 -8.71 -48.11 -20.54
N ARG A 613 -8.62 -49.19 -19.76
CA ARG A 613 -8.39 -49.13 -18.29
C ARG A 613 -6.90 -49.16 -17.91
N GLU A 614 -6.00 -49.62 -18.78
CA GLU A 614 -4.56 -49.73 -18.47
C GLU A 614 -3.79 -48.42 -18.67
N ASN A 615 -4.20 -47.55 -19.60
CA ASN A 615 -3.50 -46.28 -19.85
C ASN A 615 -3.74 -45.20 -18.77
N ARG A 616 -4.74 -45.40 -17.89
CA ARG A 616 -5.06 -44.52 -16.76
C ARG A 616 -4.09 -44.68 -15.58
N ARG A 617 -3.52 -45.87 -15.38
CA ARG A 617 -2.56 -46.12 -14.28
C ARG A 617 -1.18 -45.54 -14.57
N SER A 618 -0.74 -45.59 -15.82
CA SER A 618 0.57 -45.05 -16.24
C SER A 618 0.60 -43.52 -16.22
N LYS A 619 -0.51 -42.84 -16.57
CA LYS A 619 -0.63 -41.37 -16.48
C LYS A 619 -0.68 -40.84 -15.03
N ALA A 620 -1.33 -41.56 -14.12
CA ALA A 620 -1.36 -41.19 -12.70
C ALA A 620 0.02 -41.32 -12.03
N ALA A 621 0.79 -42.36 -12.39
CA ALA A 621 2.12 -42.62 -11.83
C ALA A 621 3.18 -41.58 -12.26
N ILE A 622 3.11 -41.08 -13.50
CA ILE A 622 4.02 -40.04 -14.02
C ILE A 622 3.75 -38.67 -13.37
N MET A 623 2.50 -38.39 -12.96
CA MET A 623 2.14 -37.14 -12.27
C MET A 623 2.46 -37.15 -10.77
N THR A 624 2.61 -38.32 -10.14
CA THR A 624 3.04 -38.41 -8.73
C THR A 624 4.56 -38.21 -8.61
N GLN A 625 5.35 -38.76 -9.54
CA GLN A 625 6.82 -38.59 -9.54
C GLN A 625 7.28 -37.16 -9.84
N GLY A 626 6.60 -36.44 -10.74
CA GLY A 626 6.92 -35.02 -11.03
C GLY A 626 6.54 -34.06 -9.90
N GLY A 627 5.58 -34.42 -9.04
CA GLY A 627 5.20 -33.63 -7.87
C GLY A 627 6.23 -33.70 -6.73
N ASP A 628 6.89 -34.85 -6.56
CA ASP A 628 7.90 -35.04 -5.51
C ASP A 628 9.22 -34.32 -5.82
N GLU A 629 9.63 -34.24 -7.10
CA GLU A 629 10.84 -33.51 -7.52
C GLU A 629 10.63 -31.97 -7.45
N LEU A 630 9.43 -31.47 -7.79
CA LEU A 630 9.09 -30.04 -7.66
C LEU A 630 8.87 -29.61 -6.19
N SER A 631 8.37 -30.51 -5.34
CA SER A 631 8.29 -30.32 -3.88
C SER A 631 9.69 -30.18 -3.26
N SER A 632 10.68 -30.96 -3.73
CA SER A 632 12.05 -30.93 -3.20
C SER A 632 12.79 -29.59 -3.46
N THR A 633 12.58 -28.98 -4.64
CA THR A 633 13.22 -27.71 -5.02
C THR A 633 12.51 -26.49 -4.43
N ALA A 634 11.18 -26.55 -4.24
CA ALA A 634 10.43 -25.58 -3.44
C ALA A 634 10.77 -25.68 -1.94
N SER A 635 11.08 -26.89 -1.43
CA SER A 635 11.50 -27.12 -0.04
C SER A 635 12.89 -26.54 0.24
N ALA A 636 13.85 -26.68 -0.67
CA ALA A 636 15.19 -26.11 -0.50
C ALA A 636 15.16 -24.57 -0.41
N ASN A 637 14.40 -23.89 -1.28
CA ASN A 637 14.21 -22.43 -1.20
C ASN A 637 13.37 -21.98 0.01
N SER A 638 12.57 -22.89 0.59
CA SER A 638 11.81 -22.66 1.83
C SER A 638 12.68 -22.78 3.08
N GLU A 639 13.71 -23.63 3.06
CA GLU A 639 14.68 -23.79 4.14
C GLU A 639 15.61 -22.58 4.25
N ASP A 640 16.19 -22.12 3.13
CA ASP A 640 17.02 -20.88 3.12
C ASP A 640 16.20 -19.65 3.53
N ARG A 641 14.92 -19.61 3.16
CA ARG A 641 13.95 -18.59 3.59
C ARG A 641 13.70 -18.62 5.09
N LYS A 642 13.35 -19.79 5.65
CA LYS A 642 13.14 -19.94 7.10
C LYS A 642 14.42 -19.63 7.86
N ALA A 643 15.58 -19.98 7.31
CA ALA A 643 16.86 -19.62 7.88
C ALA A 643 17.05 -18.10 7.89
N PHE A 644 16.75 -17.38 6.80
CA PHE A 644 16.83 -15.92 6.74
C PHE A 644 15.84 -15.23 7.70
N GLU A 645 14.57 -15.62 7.69
CA GLU A 645 13.54 -15.09 8.61
C GLU A 645 13.86 -15.41 10.08
N TYR A 646 14.39 -16.61 10.35
CA TYR A 646 14.88 -17.01 11.67
C TYR A 646 16.11 -16.21 12.09
N ARG A 647 17.03 -15.91 11.17
CA ARG A 647 18.20 -15.06 11.42
C ARG A 647 17.80 -13.61 11.69
N ILE A 648 16.82 -13.07 10.97
CA ILE A 648 16.18 -11.80 11.31
C ILE A 648 15.54 -11.90 12.69
N SER A 649 14.78 -12.95 13.00
CA SER A 649 14.20 -13.14 14.34
C SER A 649 15.27 -13.21 15.44
N LEU A 650 16.41 -13.86 15.19
CA LEU A 650 17.55 -13.89 16.10
C LEU A 650 18.16 -12.50 16.27
N ILE A 651 18.33 -11.73 15.19
CA ILE A 651 18.71 -10.30 15.24
C ILE A 651 17.75 -9.51 16.14
N LEU A 652 16.45 -9.74 15.99
CA LEU A 652 15.39 -9.06 16.75
C LEU A 652 15.42 -9.47 18.23
N ASP A 653 15.66 -10.74 18.54
CA ASP A 653 15.63 -11.28 19.90
C ASP A 653 16.93 -11.01 20.68
N ASP A 654 18.09 -10.99 20.02
CA ASP A 654 19.38 -10.72 20.67
C ASP A 654 19.51 -9.28 21.17
N LEU A 655 18.88 -8.31 20.48
CA LEU A 655 18.79 -6.92 20.95
C LEU A 655 17.71 -6.72 22.01
N ARG A 656 16.67 -7.58 22.04
CA ARG A 656 15.58 -7.54 23.04
C ARG A 656 15.94 -8.22 24.36
N THR A 657 16.81 -9.23 24.34
CA THR A 657 17.18 -10.05 25.50
C THR A 657 18.24 -9.44 26.41
N VAL A 658 18.69 -8.20 26.15
CA VAL A 658 19.39 -7.36 27.13
C VAL A 658 18.39 -6.89 28.20
N SER A 659 17.78 -7.83 28.90
CA SER A 659 16.86 -7.58 30.01
C SER A 659 17.70 -7.48 31.28
N LEU A 660 17.82 -6.27 31.80
CA LEU A 660 18.30 -6.04 33.15
C LEU A 660 17.23 -6.51 34.15
N HIS A 661 17.21 -7.79 34.48
CA HIS A 661 16.77 -8.19 35.81
C HIS A 661 17.91 -7.85 36.77
N GLY A 662 17.83 -6.65 37.36
CA GLY A 662 18.76 -6.11 38.34
C GLY A 662 18.13 -5.03 39.19
#